data_AF-A0A560BJT4-F1
#
_entry.id   AF-A0A560BJT4-F1
#
_cell.length_a   1.000
_cell.length_b   1.000
_cell.length_c   1.000
_cell.angle_alpha   90.00
_cell.angle_beta   90.00
_cell.angle_gamma   90.00
#
_symmetry.space_group_name_H-M   'P 1'
#
loop_
_entity.id
_entity.type
_entity.pdbx_description
1 polymer ?
#
loop_
_entity_poly.entity_id
_entity_poly.type
_entity_poly.pdbx_seq_one_letter_code
_entity_poly.pdbx_strand_id
1 'polypeptide(L)'
;MASPGAPSGRSGPLRAFLVSVLLVGVTLAFSLSINLGSFRQNYAGTLMAAFAVVGGKTVENVQDALGYGKPLDDFYGLEAILDQLAANLPWARGIGVAVADGRVVAAARGRPVEPMPEATLRRARAELERRPHWFRHDAERGAYALYLPIRNPGEAERDGRTADAPAGFLIIQSDSAQVDDRVEEFRDRTLPQLLWTGLGTVGFLGLTGLVMAFGLRRASEGRRVRLERLRRLLALGAMLAAQTAAAAECYTLISTAHLEAAEQATQIVARMIRNDVESVVRRGLDYGALAGVDGYFERIRASMPTLQSIELAAPGVTPPSHDARHSVGGVPFLSDMPDVTLRWPLAQDRGGEARELVAVVDGDRVAAQLTEFGLDMATILVTSLLFMFEMDRVLGGRTRMARRSGVERSEPGKTIPGASGDFAGSIRFSAFLMYFGAFLPVSFVPLLMTSFGGAPVPLLSPSQMAAAPLTAEMLCGVAAALAAGRLTGRFGWRAVSLAGFAAAAAGMALAAVAAVAADPLLFVVARGLSGAGSMAGLIAANALIGRLRGVSDASALQSGLFAGMYAGVNCGAVSGALLSTTYGPVTVFAGGAVIPVAGLLYTAFVVPRLPGTVPPGAHCAPAAAPTPCGMAHPRHRRIKVPLFLALISLPTAVAAMFLPFYLPLFIADLGLSSATVGRAYLLHGLCVVLAGPLLTRMAARSLPIPGVTLLSAAMIAGALALFGLQASLWTAFATVFLIGLAESFGLSAQVHHAELLAAREVRRRDSVLALHVNTRKLGQAAGPLLFSTLAAAVPLGAGPEGVGMIGGLLAGSLLLFALLTWRRTVPPRPAPHRTGRARTEGGR
;
A
#
# COMPACT_ATOMS: atom_id res chain seq x y z
N MET A 1 58.62 10.91 33.67
CA MET A 1 58.36 10.69 32.23
C MET A 1 56.98 10.09 32.08
N ALA A 2 56.05 10.88 31.54
CA ALA A 2 54.63 10.57 31.47
C ALA A 2 54.30 9.66 30.27
N SER A 3 53.48 8.64 30.52
CA SER A 3 52.88 7.76 29.52
C SER A 3 51.74 8.49 28.76
N PRO A 4 51.64 8.39 27.42
CA PRO A 4 50.57 9.01 26.67
C PRO A 4 49.27 8.22 26.85
N GLY A 5 48.21 8.98 27.13
CA GLY A 5 46.91 8.47 27.59
C GLY A 5 46.20 7.52 26.63
N ALA A 6 45.57 6.51 27.23
CA ALA A 6 44.56 5.69 26.59
C ALA A 6 43.43 6.57 26.02
N PRO A 7 42.93 6.31 24.80
CA PRO A 7 41.80 7.05 24.27
C PRO A 7 40.54 6.72 25.10
N SER A 8 40.11 7.71 25.86
CA SER A 8 38.91 7.70 26.70
C SER A 8 37.67 7.20 25.95
N GLY A 9 36.87 6.35 26.61
CA GLY A 9 35.59 5.80 26.12
C GLY A 9 34.44 6.81 26.00
N ARG A 10 34.71 8.02 25.49
CA ARG A 10 33.75 9.13 25.34
C ARG A 10 32.85 9.03 24.08
N SER A 11 33.09 8.09 23.17
CA SER A 11 32.43 8.02 21.85
C SER A 11 31.03 7.36 21.84
N GLY A 12 30.63 6.68 22.90
CA GLY A 12 29.33 5.98 22.99
C GLY A 12 28.09 6.89 22.96
N PRO A 13 27.96 7.88 23.87
CA PRO A 13 26.77 8.73 23.94
C PRO A 13 26.67 9.71 22.76
N LEU A 14 27.80 10.25 22.28
CA LEU A 14 27.84 11.14 21.12
C LEU A 14 27.38 10.43 19.84
N ARG A 15 27.83 9.19 19.62
CA ARG A 15 27.38 8.39 18.46
C ARG A 15 25.90 8.03 18.55
N ALA A 16 25.41 7.64 19.73
CA ALA A 16 23.98 7.36 19.93
C ALA A 16 23.11 8.61 19.69
N PHE A 17 23.60 9.80 20.08
CA PHE A 17 22.94 11.07 19.79
C PHE A 17 22.92 11.38 18.29
N LEU A 18 24.05 11.25 17.58
CA LEU A 18 24.12 11.46 16.12
C LEU A 18 23.20 10.50 15.35
N VAL A 19 23.10 9.25 15.80
CA VAL A 19 22.16 8.25 15.29
C VAL A 19 20.72 8.71 15.45
N SER A 20 20.35 9.21 16.63
CA SER A 20 19.01 9.74 16.88
C SER A 20 18.70 10.99 16.05
N VAL A 21 19.68 11.87 15.85
CA VAL A 21 19.54 13.04 14.96
C VAL A 21 19.27 12.60 13.52
N LEU A 22 20.07 11.67 12.99
CA LEU A 22 19.88 11.13 11.65
C LEU A 22 18.50 10.48 11.51
N LEU A 23 18.09 9.70 12.52
CA LEU A 23 16.80 9.02 12.50
C LEU A 23 15.63 9.99 12.48
N VAL A 24 15.64 11.00 13.36
CA VAL A 24 14.62 12.07 13.38
C VAL A 24 14.56 12.78 12.03
N GLY A 25 15.73 13.15 11.47
CA GLY A 25 15.81 13.81 10.16
C GLY A 25 15.23 12.97 9.02
N VAL A 26 15.59 11.69 8.94
CA VAL A 26 15.05 10.78 7.90
C VAL A 26 13.54 10.60 8.04
N THR A 27 13.02 10.45 9.26
CA THR A 27 11.58 10.29 9.48
C THR A 27 10.78 11.55 9.15
N LEU A 28 11.31 12.74 9.49
CA LEU A 28 10.66 14.01 9.17
C LEU A 28 10.70 14.30 7.68
N ALA A 29 11.83 14.01 7.01
CA ALA A 29 11.95 14.14 5.57
C ALA A 29 10.98 13.22 4.84
N PHE A 30 10.85 11.97 5.31
CA PHE A 30 9.90 11.01 4.77
C PHE A 30 8.44 11.49 4.95
N SER A 31 8.09 11.94 6.16
CA SER A 31 6.75 12.49 6.46
C SER A 31 6.44 13.73 5.60
N LEU A 32 7.37 14.68 5.51
CA LEU A 32 7.23 15.89 4.70
C LEU A 32 7.04 15.55 3.22
N SER A 33 7.83 14.62 2.67
CA SER A 33 7.76 14.23 1.27
C SER A 33 6.40 13.64 0.88
N ILE A 34 5.76 12.90 1.79
CA ILE A 34 4.42 12.33 1.57
C ILE A 34 3.36 13.41 1.74
N ASN A 35 3.45 14.24 2.78
CA ASN A 35 2.45 15.28 3.05
C ASN A 35 2.40 16.33 1.95
N LEU A 36 3.58 16.78 1.49
CA LEU A 36 3.69 17.71 0.35
C LEU A 36 3.05 17.11 -0.92
N GLY A 37 3.30 15.81 -1.12
CA GLY A 37 2.75 15.05 -2.22
C GLY A 37 1.23 14.94 -2.22
N SER A 38 0.68 14.53 -1.08
CA SER A 38 -0.75 14.44 -0.86
C SER A 38 -1.43 15.80 -1.00
N PHE A 39 -0.81 16.86 -0.46
CA PHE A 39 -1.32 18.21 -0.56
C PHE A 39 -1.40 18.68 -2.02
N ARG A 40 -0.30 18.54 -2.77
CA ARG A 40 -0.25 18.89 -4.20
C ARG A 40 -1.36 18.21 -4.99
N GLN A 41 -1.53 16.90 -4.80
CA GLN A 41 -2.49 16.11 -5.55
C GLN A 41 -3.94 16.48 -5.23
N ASN A 42 -4.25 16.69 -3.96
CA ASN A 42 -5.61 17.06 -3.55
C ASN A 42 -5.95 18.48 -4.00
N TYR A 43 -5.03 19.44 -3.82
CA TYR A 43 -5.23 20.81 -4.27
C TYR A 43 -5.45 20.87 -5.80
N ALA A 44 -4.59 20.18 -6.57
CA ALA A 44 -4.77 20.07 -8.01
C ALA A 44 -6.09 19.38 -8.38
N GLY A 45 -6.47 18.31 -7.66
CA GLY A 45 -7.73 17.60 -7.88
C GLY A 45 -8.96 18.48 -7.68
N THR A 46 -9.00 19.26 -6.60
CA THR A 46 -10.10 20.20 -6.31
C THR A 46 -10.20 21.28 -7.39
N LEU A 47 -9.06 21.83 -7.83
CA LEU A 47 -9.02 22.82 -8.90
C LEU A 47 -9.48 22.22 -10.25
N MET A 48 -9.00 21.03 -10.59
CA MET A 48 -9.38 20.35 -11.84
C MET A 48 -10.85 19.92 -11.83
N ALA A 49 -11.43 19.59 -10.68
CA ALA A 49 -12.86 19.32 -10.56
C ALA A 49 -13.69 20.57 -10.90
N ALA A 50 -13.28 21.76 -10.44
CA ALA A 50 -13.94 23.01 -10.83
C ALA A 50 -13.85 23.27 -12.34
N PHE A 51 -12.70 22.99 -12.96
CA PHE A 51 -12.54 23.09 -14.42
C PHE A 51 -13.42 22.08 -15.15
N ALA A 52 -13.59 20.88 -14.59
CA ALA A 52 -14.44 19.84 -15.16
C ALA A 52 -15.93 20.25 -15.14
N VAL A 53 -16.38 21.01 -14.16
CA VAL A 53 -17.76 21.53 -14.12
C VAL A 53 -18.00 22.54 -15.24
N VAL A 54 -17.10 23.53 -15.40
CA VAL A 54 -17.19 24.53 -16.46
C VAL A 54 -17.00 23.91 -17.85
N GLY A 55 -16.06 22.96 -17.97
CA GLY A 55 -15.82 22.19 -19.18
C GLY A 55 -16.98 21.26 -19.53
N GLY A 56 -17.62 20.64 -18.54
CA GLY A 56 -18.76 19.73 -18.71
C GLY A 56 -19.94 20.41 -19.41
N LYS A 57 -20.26 21.65 -19.01
CA LYS A 57 -21.26 22.48 -19.71
C LYS A 57 -20.89 22.70 -21.18
N THR A 58 -19.60 22.88 -21.48
CA THR A 58 -19.12 23.04 -22.85
C THR A 58 -19.24 21.74 -23.64
N VAL A 59 -18.93 20.60 -23.00
CA VAL A 59 -19.11 19.27 -23.58
C VAL A 59 -20.59 19.03 -23.88
N GLU A 60 -21.51 19.30 -22.96
CA GLU A 60 -22.96 19.19 -23.19
C GLU A 60 -23.41 19.99 -24.42
N ASN A 61 -23.03 21.27 -24.51
CA ASN A 61 -23.35 22.11 -25.67
C ASN A 61 -22.83 21.54 -27.00
N VAL A 62 -21.61 20.96 -26.98
CA VAL A 62 -21.04 20.31 -28.17
C VAL A 62 -21.79 19.02 -28.48
N GLN A 63 -22.11 18.20 -27.49
CA GLN A 63 -22.85 16.95 -27.66
C GLN A 63 -24.25 17.20 -28.21
N ASP A 64 -24.99 18.15 -27.67
CA ASP A 64 -26.31 18.56 -28.19
C ASP A 64 -26.21 18.93 -29.67
N ALA A 65 -25.16 19.66 -30.05
CA ALA A 65 -24.91 20.03 -31.43
C ALA A 65 -24.50 18.84 -32.32
N LEU A 66 -23.76 17.85 -31.79
CA LEU A 66 -23.46 16.58 -32.48
C LEU A 66 -24.73 15.72 -32.70
N GLY A 67 -25.70 15.80 -31.80
CA GLY A 67 -26.99 15.10 -31.90
C GLY A 67 -27.81 15.47 -33.15
N TYR A 68 -27.52 16.62 -33.75
CA TYR A 68 -28.07 17.02 -35.05
C TYR A 68 -27.34 16.38 -36.26
N GLY A 69 -26.46 15.40 -36.03
CA GLY A 69 -25.84 14.57 -37.06
C GLY A 69 -24.54 15.14 -37.68
N LYS A 70 -23.91 16.13 -37.05
CA LYS A 70 -22.64 16.70 -37.52
C LYS A 70 -21.45 15.94 -36.93
N PRO A 71 -20.44 15.55 -37.72
CA PRO A 71 -19.23 14.94 -37.19
C PRO A 71 -18.39 15.98 -36.43
N LEU A 72 -17.68 15.54 -35.39
CA LEU A 72 -16.85 16.41 -34.55
C LEU A 72 -15.69 17.06 -35.33
N ASP A 73 -15.21 16.39 -36.38
CA ASP A 73 -14.14 16.89 -37.27
C ASP A 73 -14.54 18.15 -38.06
N ASP A 74 -15.82 18.29 -38.44
CA ASP A 74 -16.33 19.42 -39.25
C ASP A 74 -17.24 20.36 -38.44
N PHE A 75 -17.02 20.44 -37.12
CA PHE A 75 -17.85 21.27 -36.26
C PHE A 75 -17.58 22.76 -36.46
N TYR A 76 -18.44 23.43 -37.22
CA TYR A 76 -18.37 24.88 -37.43
C TYR A 76 -18.70 25.67 -36.15
N GLY A 77 -17.85 26.63 -35.79
CA GLY A 77 -18.03 27.49 -34.61
C GLY A 77 -17.46 26.95 -33.30
N LEU A 78 -16.72 25.83 -33.35
CA LEU A 78 -16.09 25.23 -32.17
C LEU A 78 -15.13 26.20 -31.48
N GLU A 79 -14.34 26.96 -32.24
CA GLU A 79 -13.41 27.98 -31.70
C GLU A 79 -14.14 29.03 -30.84
N ALA A 80 -15.31 29.52 -31.28
CA ALA A 80 -16.07 30.51 -30.52
C ALA A 80 -16.61 29.96 -29.20
N ILE A 81 -17.00 28.68 -29.19
CA ILE A 81 -17.41 27.97 -27.96
C ILE A 81 -16.21 27.85 -27.01
N LEU A 82 -15.03 27.49 -27.53
CA LEU A 82 -13.81 27.37 -26.73
C LEU A 82 -13.30 28.72 -26.22
N ASP A 83 -13.48 29.79 -26.97
CA ASP A 83 -13.17 31.16 -26.54
C ASP A 83 -14.08 31.62 -25.39
N GLN A 84 -15.37 31.23 -25.40
CA GLN A 84 -16.27 31.46 -24.27
C GLN A 84 -15.84 30.66 -23.03
N LEU A 85 -15.43 29.40 -23.20
CA LEU A 85 -14.85 28.59 -22.13
C LEU A 85 -13.58 29.26 -21.57
N ALA A 86 -12.71 29.78 -22.43
CA ALA A 86 -11.49 30.49 -22.04
C ALA A 86 -11.75 31.74 -21.19
N ALA A 87 -12.85 32.47 -21.47
CA ALA A 87 -13.26 33.63 -20.69
C ALA A 87 -13.70 33.26 -19.26
N ASN A 88 -14.31 32.08 -19.09
CA ASN A 88 -14.73 31.56 -17.78
C ASN A 88 -13.57 30.92 -17.00
N LEU A 89 -12.52 30.47 -17.70
CA LEU A 89 -11.32 29.84 -17.13
C LEU A 89 -10.08 30.71 -17.35
N PRO A 90 -9.89 31.83 -16.63
CA PRO A 90 -8.73 32.73 -16.83
C PRO A 90 -7.38 32.05 -16.60
N TRP A 91 -7.38 30.95 -15.84
CA TRP A 91 -6.19 30.20 -15.43
C TRP A 91 -5.83 29.04 -16.38
N ALA A 92 -6.68 28.75 -17.36
CA ALA A 92 -6.36 27.75 -18.36
C ALA A 92 -5.36 28.30 -19.38
N ARG A 93 -4.21 27.64 -19.51
CA ARG A 93 -3.15 27.93 -20.47
C ARG A 93 -3.47 27.40 -21.86
N GLY A 94 -4.13 26.24 -21.94
CA GLY A 94 -4.51 25.59 -23.20
C GLY A 94 -5.95 25.10 -23.12
N ILE A 95 -6.75 25.32 -24.16
CA ILE A 95 -8.12 24.79 -24.28
C ILE A 95 -8.30 24.31 -25.71
N GLY A 96 -8.69 23.05 -25.88
CA GLY A 96 -8.85 22.48 -27.21
C GLY A 96 -9.71 21.23 -27.23
N VAL A 97 -10.14 20.85 -28.42
CA VAL A 97 -10.92 19.63 -28.66
C VAL A 97 -10.11 18.72 -29.56
N ALA A 98 -9.98 17.46 -29.14
CA ALA A 98 -9.41 16.40 -29.95
C ALA A 98 -10.49 15.41 -30.35
N VAL A 99 -10.37 14.84 -31.55
CA VAL A 99 -11.23 13.72 -31.98
C VAL A 99 -10.73 12.40 -31.41
N ALA A 100 -11.48 11.32 -31.64
CA ALA A 100 -11.21 10.01 -31.06
C ALA A 100 -9.78 9.51 -31.29
N ASP A 101 -9.12 9.85 -32.41
CA ASP A 101 -7.73 9.47 -32.72
C ASP A 101 -6.66 10.30 -31.99
N GLY A 102 -7.06 11.30 -31.20
CA GLY A 102 -6.16 12.18 -30.45
C GLY A 102 -5.66 13.42 -31.22
N ARG A 103 -6.07 13.59 -32.48
CA ARG A 103 -5.78 14.80 -33.27
C ARG A 103 -6.64 15.97 -32.77
N VAL A 104 -6.00 17.11 -32.53
CA VAL A 104 -6.69 18.35 -32.12
C VAL A 104 -7.35 18.98 -33.35
N VAL A 105 -8.66 19.23 -33.27
CA VAL A 105 -9.48 19.81 -34.33
C VAL A 105 -9.76 21.30 -34.13
N ALA A 106 -9.78 21.76 -32.88
CA ALA A 106 -9.93 23.18 -32.55
C ALA A 106 -9.23 23.51 -31.23
N ALA A 107 -8.81 24.77 -31.10
CA ALA A 107 -8.26 25.33 -29.87
C ALA A 107 -8.78 26.76 -29.65
N ALA A 108 -8.88 27.19 -28.40
CA ALA A 108 -9.22 28.56 -28.07
C ALA A 108 -8.09 29.51 -28.51
N ARG A 109 -8.46 30.73 -28.92
CA ARG A 109 -7.54 31.74 -29.43
C ARG A 109 -6.48 32.09 -28.39
N GLY A 110 -5.21 31.97 -28.78
CA GLY A 110 -4.05 32.23 -27.92
C GLY A 110 -3.80 31.16 -26.85
N ARG A 111 -4.55 30.03 -26.87
CA ARG A 111 -4.45 28.94 -25.89
C ARG A 111 -4.36 27.57 -26.59
N PRO A 112 -3.27 27.33 -27.36
CA PRO A 112 -3.13 26.11 -28.15
C PRO A 112 -3.03 24.87 -27.27
N VAL A 113 -3.44 23.73 -27.82
CA VAL A 113 -3.28 22.40 -27.22
C VAL A 113 -2.62 21.49 -28.24
N GLU A 114 -1.65 20.70 -27.81
CA GLU A 114 -0.99 19.73 -28.68
C GLU A 114 -1.79 18.43 -28.84
N PRO A 115 -1.57 17.70 -29.95
CA PRO A 115 -2.12 16.35 -30.15
C PRO A 115 -1.83 15.42 -28.98
N MET A 116 -2.77 14.53 -28.68
CA MET A 116 -2.61 13.55 -27.62
C MET A 116 -1.65 12.46 -28.06
N PRO A 117 -0.54 12.21 -27.33
CA PRO A 117 0.30 11.04 -27.59
C PRO A 117 -0.51 9.75 -27.47
N GLU A 118 -0.19 8.74 -28.28
CA GLU A 118 -0.85 7.42 -28.30
C GLU A 118 -1.00 6.81 -26.89
N ALA A 119 0.03 6.95 -26.05
CA ALA A 119 0.01 6.48 -24.66
C ALA A 119 -0.99 7.24 -23.78
N THR A 120 -1.11 8.56 -23.97
CA THR A 120 -2.07 9.41 -23.26
C THR A 120 -3.49 9.12 -23.71
N LEU A 121 -3.71 8.93 -25.00
CA LEU A 121 -5.01 8.58 -25.57
C LEU A 121 -5.52 7.24 -25.04
N ARG A 122 -4.67 6.21 -25.04
CA ARG A 122 -5.01 4.90 -24.47
C ARG A 122 -5.41 5.00 -22.99
N ARG A 123 -4.64 5.77 -22.22
CA ARG A 123 -4.92 5.96 -20.80
C ARG A 123 -6.18 6.78 -20.55
N ALA A 124 -6.41 7.83 -21.34
CA ALA A 124 -7.62 8.65 -21.26
C ALA A 124 -8.87 7.80 -21.50
N ARG A 125 -8.88 6.95 -22.53
CA ARG A 125 -10.01 6.04 -22.81
C ARG A 125 -10.29 5.11 -21.62
N ALA A 126 -9.25 4.44 -21.11
CA ALA A 126 -9.40 3.50 -20.00
C ALA A 126 -9.89 4.17 -18.69
N GLU A 127 -9.44 5.39 -18.40
CA GLU A 127 -9.86 6.11 -17.19
C GLU A 127 -11.26 6.73 -17.35
N LEU A 128 -11.59 7.25 -18.53
CA LEU A 128 -12.87 7.91 -18.83
C LEU A 128 -14.04 6.94 -19.09
N GLU A 129 -13.77 5.65 -19.26
CA GLU A 129 -14.77 4.59 -19.16
C GLU A 129 -15.33 4.48 -17.73
N ARG A 130 -14.50 4.76 -16.72
CA ARG A 130 -14.82 4.58 -15.30
C ARG A 130 -15.17 5.88 -14.58
N ARG A 131 -14.72 7.02 -15.10
CA ARG A 131 -14.81 8.33 -14.44
C ARG A 131 -15.35 9.38 -15.41
N PRO A 132 -16.08 10.41 -14.92
CA PRO A 132 -16.64 11.47 -15.77
C PRO A 132 -15.56 12.38 -16.35
N HIS A 133 -14.42 12.50 -15.68
CA HIS A 133 -13.27 13.26 -16.13
C HIS A 133 -11.98 12.60 -15.64
N TRP A 134 -10.87 12.90 -16.30
CA TRP A 134 -9.54 12.42 -15.93
C TRP A 134 -8.54 13.55 -16.07
N PHE A 135 -7.65 13.72 -15.09
CA PHE A 135 -6.58 14.69 -15.17
C PHE A 135 -5.23 14.04 -14.88
N ARG A 136 -4.17 14.64 -15.43
CA ARG A 136 -2.78 14.22 -15.19
C ARG A 136 -1.87 15.43 -15.03
N HIS A 137 -0.80 15.26 -14.26
CA HIS A 137 0.31 16.19 -14.25
C HIS A 137 1.28 15.85 -15.38
N ASP A 138 1.55 16.82 -16.25
CA ASP A 138 2.53 16.74 -17.32
C ASP A 138 3.79 17.51 -16.92
N ALA A 139 4.71 16.80 -16.28
CA ALA A 139 5.93 17.39 -15.71
C ALA A 139 6.87 17.97 -16.78
N GLU A 140 6.88 17.42 -17.99
CA GLU A 140 7.70 17.94 -19.10
C GLU A 140 7.21 19.30 -19.57
N ARG A 141 5.90 19.53 -19.48
CA ARG A 141 5.24 20.74 -19.96
C ARG A 141 4.94 21.75 -18.85
N GLY A 142 5.16 21.38 -17.59
CA GLY A 142 4.80 22.19 -16.42
C GLY A 142 3.31 22.51 -16.40
N ALA A 143 2.46 21.53 -16.70
CA ALA A 143 1.02 21.74 -16.82
C ALA A 143 0.20 20.57 -16.28
N TYR A 144 -0.97 20.87 -15.72
CA TYR A 144 -2.01 19.88 -15.46
C TYR A 144 -2.96 19.82 -16.65
N ALA A 145 -3.15 18.65 -17.24
CA ALA A 145 -4.08 18.43 -18.34
C ALA A 145 -5.31 17.66 -17.85
N LEU A 146 -6.48 18.25 -18.04
CA LEU A 146 -7.80 17.70 -17.77
C LEU A 146 -8.45 17.27 -19.10
N TYR A 147 -9.05 16.09 -19.09
CA TYR A 147 -9.73 15.46 -20.22
C TYR A 147 -11.17 15.17 -19.85
N LEU A 148 -12.10 15.60 -20.71
CA LEU A 148 -13.52 15.25 -20.62
C LEU A 148 -13.96 14.53 -21.91
N PRO A 149 -14.71 13.42 -21.82
CA PRO A 149 -15.14 12.67 -22.99
C PRO A 149 -16.32 13.38 -23.67
N ILE A 150 -16.23 13.55 -24.98
CA ILE A 150 -17.34 13.99 -25.84
C ILE A 150 -17.93 12.74 -26.47
N ARG A 151 -19.22 12.46 -26.22
CA ARG A 151 -19.94 11.27 -26.73
C ARG A 151 -21.03 11.69 -27.71
N ASN A 152 -21.31 10.87 -28.73
CA ASN A 152 -22.41 11.12 -29.66
C ASN A 152 -23.77 10.84 -28.98
N PRO A 153 -24.77 11.74 -29.12
CA PRO A 153 -26.13 11.45 -28.67
C PRO A 153 -26.79 10.40 -29.57
N GLY A 154 -27.28 9.29 -28.99
CA GLY A 154 -28.12 8.31 -29.69
C GLY A 154 -27.58 6.87 -29.83
N GLU A 155 -26.32 6.59 -29.52
CA GLU A 155 -25.80 5.21 -29.50
C GLU A 155 -26.00 4.52 -28.14
N ALA A 156 -25.91 5.29 -27.04
CA ALA A 156 -26.07 4.80 -25.68
C ALA A 156 -27.48 4.24 -25.35
N GLU A 157 -28.51 4.61 -26.12
CA GLU A 157 -29.91 4.23 -25.85
C GLU A 157 -30.39 3.02 -26.66
N ARG A 158 -29.65 2.56 -27.68
CA ARG A 158 -30.16 1.52 -28.59
C ARG A 158 -29.93 0.07 -28.15
N ASP A 159 -28.92 -0.24 -27.33
CA ASP A 159 -28.49 -1.64 -27.17
C ASP A 159 -28.11 -2.11 -25.74
N GLY A 160 -28.28 -1.30 -24.69
CA GLY A 160 -28.08 -1.76 -23.30
C GLY A 160 -26.68 -2.35 -23.01
N ARG A 161 -25.67 -2.02 -23.83
CA ARG A 161 -24.26 -2.38 -23.64
C ARG A 161 -23.43 -1.18 -23.17
N THR A 162 -22.32 -1.50 -22.50
CA THR A 162 -21.32 -0.55 -21.96
C THR A 162 -20.95 0.57 -22.94
N ALA A 163 -20.88 1.78 -22.41
CA ALA A 163 -20.69 3.06 -23.09
C ALA A 163 -19.78 2.99 -24.34
N ASP A 164 -20.30 3.45 -25.48
CA ASP A 164 -19.57 3.58 -26.72
C ASP A 164 -18.30 4.42 -26.57
N ALA A 165 -17.30 4.13 -27.41
CA ALA A 165 -16.06 4.87 -27.47
C ALA A 165 -16.36 6.37 -27.68
N PRO A 166 -15.69 7.28 -26.95
CA PRO A 166 -15.94 8.71 -27.08
C PRO A 166 -15.63 9.19 -28.50
N ALA A 167 -16.49 10.06 -29.04
CA ALA A 167 -16.30 10.72 -30.33
C ALA A 167 -15.08 11.65 -30.31
N GLY A 168 -14.73 12.17 -29.14
CA GLY A 168 -13.53 12.97 -28.90
C GLY A 168 -13.35 13.35 -27.44
N PHE A 169 -12.47 14.31 -27.20
CA PHE A 169 -12.11 14.79 -25.87
C PHE A 169 -12.01 16.32 -25.85
N LEU A 170 -12.61 16.94 -24.84
CA LEU A 170 -12.26 18.31 -24.46
C LEU A 170 -11.03 18.27 -23.57
N ILE A 171 -10.04 19.09 -23.90
CA ILE A 171 -8.75 19.18 -23.20
C ILE A 171 -8.62 20.58 -22.61
N ILE A 172 -8.39 20.65 -21.29
CA ILE A 172 -8.13 21.89 -20.56
C ILE A 172 -6.78 21.75 -19.87
N GLN A 173 -5.85 22.65 -20.15
CA GLN A 173 -4.51 22.67 -19.55
C GLN A 173 -4.39 23.87 -18.60
N SER A 174 -3.95 23.61 -17.37
CA SER A 174 -3.62 24.64 -16.38
C SER A 174 -2.11 24.67 -16.16
N ASP A 175 -1.55 25.86 -15.92
CA ASP A 175 -0.13 25.97 -15.54
C ASP A 175 0.12 25.29 -14.18
N SER A 176 1.21 24.53 -14.05
CA SER A 176 1.58 23.92 -12.77
C SER A 176 2.02 24.96 -11.75
N ALA A 177 2.48 26.14 -12.18
CA ALA A 177 2.91 27.23 -11.31
C ALA A 177 1.85 27.60 -10.25
N GLN A 178 0.55 27.57 -10.60
CA GLN A 178 -0.50 27.90 -9.63
C GLN A 178 -0.62 26.89 -8.48
N VAL A 179 -0.42 25.61 -8.80
CA VAL A 179 -0.38 24.54 -7.80
C VAL A 179 0.95 24.58 -7.06
N ASP A 180 2.05 24.80 -7.78
CA ASP A 180 3.39 24.82 -7.23
C ASP A 180 3.58 25.96 -6.23
N ASP A 181 3.11 27.18 -6.53
CA ASP A 181 3.16 28.33 -5.62
C ASP A 181 2.48 28.02 -4.27
N ARG A 182 1.30 27.37 -4.31
CA ARG A 182 0.59 26.96 -3.10
C ARG A 182 1.27 25.82 -2.36
N VAL A 183 1.89 24.89 -3.10
CA VAL A 183 2.72 23.83 -2.51
C VAL A 183 3.98 24.40 -1.87
N GLU A 184 4.58 25.44 -2.45
CA GLU A 184 5.71 26.16 -1.87
C GLU A 184 5.31 26.92 -0.62
N GLU A 185 4.18 27.63 -0.63
CA GLU A 185 3.63 28.28 0.57
C GLU A 185 3.38 27.25 1.70
N PHE A 186 2.80 26.09 1.35
CA PHE A 186 2.61 25.00 2.30
C PHE A 186 3.95 24.48 2.84
N ARG A 187 4.93 24.22 1.96
CA ARG A 187 6.30 23.81 2.34
C ARG A 187 6.92 24.81 3.30
N ASP A 188 6.82 26.09 3.00
CA ASP A 188 7.49 27.16 3.73
C ASP A 188 6.86 27.38 5.11
N ARG A 189 5.56 27.07 5.28
CA ARG A 189 4.91 27.02 6.60
C ARG A 189 5.22 25.74 7.38
N THR A 190 5.19 24.57 6.72
CA THR A 190 5.36 23.27 7.38
C THR A 190 6.82 22.94 7.72
N LEU A 191 7.78 23.33 6.88
CA LEU A 191 9.19 22.98 7.06
C LEU A 191 9.79 23.55 8.35
N PRO A 192 9.61 24.85 8.70
CA PRO A 192 10.10 25.39 9.96
C PRO A 192 9.52 24.68 11.18
N GLN A 193 8.23 24.34 11.14
CA GLN A 193 7.54 23.63 12.22
C GLN A 193 8.09 22.20 12.41
N LEU A 194 8.30 21.46 11.32
CA LEU A 194 8.96 20.15 11.34
C LEU A 194 10.40 20.24 11.85
N LEU A 195 11.12 21.29 11.47
CA LEU A 195 12.48 21.52 11.96
C LEU A 195 12.47 21.82 13.46
N TRP A 196 11.56 22.65 13.96
CA TRP A 196 11.42 22.95 15.40
C TRP A 196 11.03 21.72 16.22
N THR A 197 10.06 20.93 15.76
CA THR A 197 9.69 19.67 16.41
C THR A 197 10.83 18.66 16.37
N GLY A 198 11.57 18.58 15.26
CA GLY A 198 12.78 17.78 15.13
C GLY A 198 13.89 18.21 16.09
N LEU A 199 14.22 19.50 16.13
CA LEU A 199 15.20 20.10 17.04
C LEU A 199 14.80 19.89 18.50
N GLY A 200 13.54 20.08 18.85
CA GLY A 200 13.01 19.82 20.19
C GLY A 200 13.15 18.34 20.59
N THR A 201 12.85 17.42 19.66
CA THR A 201 13.02 15.98 19.88
C THR A 201 14.48 15.60 20.07
N VAL A 202 15.36 16.12 19.21
CA VAL A 202 16.81 15.94 19.33
C VAL A 202 17.31 16.50 20.67
N GLY A 203 16.89 17.70 21.05
CA GLY A 203 17.24 18.33 22.32
C GLY A 203 16.80 17.50 23.52
N PHE A 204 15.56 17.01 23.52
CA PHE A 204 15.03 16.12 24.55
C PHE A 204 15.82 14.80 24.65
N LEU A 205 16.12 14.17 23.50
CA LEU A 205 16.93 12.94 23.44
C LEU A 205 18.37 13.18 23.94
N GLY A 206 18.94 14.35 23.63
CA GLY A 206 20.24 14.79 24.11
C GLY A 206 20.26 14.98 25.63
N LEU A 207 19.29 15.72 26.17
CA LEU A 207 19.16 16.00 27.60
C LEU A 207 18.93 14.71 28.41
N THR A 208 17.98 13.87 27.98
CA THR A 208 17.71 12.58 28.62
C THR A 208 18.90 11.63 28.52
N GLY A 209 19.61 11.64 27.39
CA GLY A 209 20.88 10.92 27.21
C GLY A 209 21.97 11.37 28.20
N LEU A 210 22.09 12.67 28.43
CA LEU A 210 23.08 13.27 29.33
C LEU A 210 22.76 12.99 30.81
N VAL A 211 21.50 13.15 31.21
CA VAL A 211 21.01 12.81 32.57
C VAL A 211 21.22 11.32 32.87
N MET A 212 20.90 10.44 31.92
CA MET A 212 21.13 9.01 32.08
C MET A 212 22.62 8.65 32.08
N ALA A 213 23.45 9.32 31.29
CA ALA A 213 24.90 9.11 31.32
C ALA A 213 25.51 9.47 32.69
N PHE A 214 24.99 10.50 33.36
CA PHE A 214 25.37 10.85 34.73
C PHE A 214 24.89 9.80 35.74
N GLY A 215 23.64 9.33 35.63
CA GLY A 215 23.10 8.26 36.48
C GLY A 215 23.77 6.90 36.30
N LEU A 216 24.20 6.57 35.08
CA LEU A 216 24.89 5.31 34.73
C LEU A 216 26.32 5.23 35.31
N ARG A 217 26.98 6.36 35.55
CA ARG A 217 28.30 6.41 36.22
C ARG A 217 28.25 5.89 37.67
N ARG A 218 27.08 5.96 38.33
CA ARG A 218 26.86 5.54 39.73
C ARG A 218 26.01 4.26 39.87
N ALA A 219 25.62 3.62 38.76
CA ALA A 219 24.64 2.53 38.78
C ALA A 219 25.26 1.12 38.72
N SER A 220 24.76 0.21 39.56
CA SER A 220 25.01 -1.24 39.51
C SER A 220 24.50 -1.85 38.20
N GLU A 221 25.01 -3.03 37.83
CA GLU A 221 24.77 -3.66 36.51
C GLU A 221 23.28 -3.89 36.20
N GLY A 222 22.49 -4.32 37.19
CA GLY A 222 21.01 -4.44 37.05
C GLY A 222 20.31 -3.09 36.86
N ARG A 223 20.77 -2.03 37.53
CA ARG A 223 20.23 -0.67 37.37
C ARG A 223 20.60 -0.08 36.01
N ARG A 224 21.75 -0.44 35.44
CA ARG A 224 22.17 -0.04 34.07
C ARG A 224 21.24 -0.62 33.00
N VAL A 225 20.90 -1.90 33.07
CA VAL A 225 19.98 -2.54 32.11
C VAL A 225 18.59 -1.89 32.16
N ARG A 226 18.08 -1.61 33.37
CA ARG A 226 16.79 -0.92 33.56
C ARG A 226 16.81 0.50 33.00
N LEU A 227 17.88 1.26 33.25
CA LEU A 227 18.07 2.61 32.69
C LEU A 227 18.18 2.60 31.17
N GLU A 228 18.91 1.66 30.56
CA GLU A 228 18.98 1.53 29.09
C GLU A 228 17.63 1.16 28.45
N ARG A 229 16.81 0.37 29.15
CA ARG A 229 15.45 0.05 28.70
C ARG A 229 14.55 1.28 28.79
N LEU A 230 14.60 2.00 29.91
CA LEU A 230 13.84 3.23 30.12
C LEU A 230 14.23 4.32 29.12
N ARG A 231 15.53 4.50 28.84
CA ARG A 231 16.03 5.42 27.81
C ARG A 231 15.44 5.13 26.43
N ARG A 232 15.39 3.86 26.04
CA ARG A 232 14.82 3.46 24.74
C ARG A 232 13.31 3.70 24.68
N LEU A 233 12.59 3.40 25.76
CA LEU A 233 11.15 3.69 25.84
C LEU A 233 10.87 5.20 25.80
N LEU A 234 11.65 6.01 26.52
CA LEU A 234 11.57 7.46 26.47
C LEU A 234 11.90 8.00 25.07
N ALA A 235 12.90 7.43 24.40
CA ALA A 235 13.26 7.86 23.05
C ALA A 235 12.16 7.55 22.03
N LEU A 236 11.64 6.32 22.04
CA LEU A 236 10.51 5.93 21.19
C LEU A 236 9.26 6.76 21.51
N GLY A 237 9.00 7.04 22.79
CA GLY A 237 7.88 7.87 23.24
C GLY A 237 8.00 9.33 22.79
N ALA A 238 9.19 9.92 22.89
CA ALA A 238 9.46 11.28 22.41
C ALA A 238 9.31 11.40 20.89
N MET A 239 9.80 10.41 20.15
CA MET A 239 9.65 10.38 18.69
C MET A 239 8.19 10.16 18.27
N LEU A 240 7.45 9.31 18.97
CA LEU A 240 6.00 9.16 18.77
C LEU A 240 5.29 10.50 19.01
N ALA A 241 5.58 11.17 20.13
CA ALA A 241 4.99 12.46 20.46
C ALA A 241 5.29 13.52 19.39
N ALA A 242 6.53 13.55 18.90
CA ALA A 242 6.96 14.46 17.84
C ALA A 242 6.22 14.19 16.52
N GLN A 243 6.10 12.92 16.11
CA GLN A 243 5.36 12.56 14.91
C GLN A 243 3.86 12.83 15.05
N THR A 244 3.26 12.63 16.23
CA THR A 244 1.85 12.99 16.46
C THR A 244 1.62 14.49 16.43
N ALA A 245 2.54 15.28 17.00
CA ALA A 245 2.46 16.74 16.95
C ALA A 245 2.59 17.24 15.51
N ALA A 246 3.57 16.74 14.77
CA ALA A 246 3.76 17.04 13.35
C ALA A 246 2.55 16.64 12.49
N ALA A 247 1.94 15.48 12.76
CA ALA A 247 0.74 15.03 12.05
C ALA A 247 -0.48 15.92 12.37
N ALA A 248 -0.65 16.33 13.64
CA ALA A 248 -1.74 17.22 14.03
C ALA A 248 -1.61 18.62 13.39
N GLU A 249 -0.40 19.17 13.37
CA GLU A 249 -0.12 20.47 12.75
C GLU A 249 -0.24 20.44 11.23
N CYS A 250 0.22 19.36 10.60
CA CYS A 250 0.00 19.12 9.18
C CYS A 250 -1.51 19.03 8.86
N TYR A 251 -2.27 18.35 9.71
CA TYR A 251 -3.72 18.25 9.57
C TYR A 251 -4.40 19.63 9.63
N THR A 252 -4.04 20.49 10.58
CA THR A 252 -4.64 21.84 10.69
C THR A 252 -4.30 22.72 9.49
N LEU A 253 -3.07 22.66 8.97
CA LEU A 253 -2.67 23.39 7.77
C LEU A 253 -3.42 22.90 6.52
N ILE A 254 -3.65 21.59 6.42
CA ILE A 254 -4.34 21.00 5.26
C ILE A 254 -5.83 21.25 5.32
N SER A 255 -6.44 21.24 6.51
CA SER A 255 -7.86 21.59 6.65
C SER A 255 -8.14 23.02 6.20
N THR A 256 -7.29 23.99 6.56
CA THR A 256 -7.44 25.38 6.10
C THR A 256 -7.23 25.50 4.61
N ALA A 257 -6.20 24.82 4.07
CA ALA A 257 -5.92 24.89 2.64
C ALA A 257 -6.96 24.16 1.78
N HIS A 258 -7.65 23.13 2.30
CA HIS A 258 -8.79 22.51 1.62
C HIS A 258 -10.00 23.43 1.55
N LEU A 259 -10.30 24.17 2.62
CA LEU A 259 -11.35 25.19 2.59
C LEU A 259 -11.02 26.26 1.55
N GLU A 260 -9.79 26.78 1.55
CA GLU A 260 -9.36 27.76 0.54
C GLU A 260 -9.50 27.21 -0.90
N ALA A 261 -9.15 25.94 -1.11
CA ALA A 261 -9.31 25.29 -2.42
C ALA A 261 -10.79 25.15 -2.82
N ALA A 262 -11.66 24.79 -1.88
CA ALA A 262 -13.10 24.70 -2.10
C ALA A 262 -13.72 26.08 -2.40
N GLU A 263 -13.29 27.12 -1.69
CA GLU A 263 -13.68 28.50 -1.96
C GLU A 263 -13.25 28.95 -3.37
N GLN A 264 -12.01 28.69 -3.76
CA GLN A 264 -11.50 29.02 -5.10
C GLN A 264 -12.24 28.26 -6.21
N ALA A 265 -12.49 26.96 -6.01
CA ALA A 265 -13.29 26.16 -6.91
C ALA A 265 -14.70 26.75 -7.08
N THR A 266 -15.32 27.15 -5.97
CA THR A 266 -16.65 27.77 -5.97
C THR A 266 -16.63 29.13 -6.66
N GLN A 267 -15.59 29.93 -6.49
CA GLN A 267 -15.41 31.21 -7.21
C GLN A 267 -15.31 31.03 -8.73
N ILE A 268 -14.65 29.98 -9.22
CA ILE A 268 -14.59 29.67 -10.67
C ILE A 268 -15.99 29.39 -11.20
N VAL A 269 -16.74 28.52 -10.53
CA VAL A 269 -18.09 28.14 -10.97
C VAL A 269 -19.08 29.28 -10.80
N ALA A 270 -19.00 30.06 -9.72
CA ALA A 270 -19.80 31.26 -9.51
C ALA A 270 -19.59 32.30 -10.61
N ARG A 271 -18.36 32.44 -11.13
CA ARG A 271 -18.06 33.32 -12.27
C ARG A 271 -18.79 32.89 -13.54
N MET A 272 -18.81 31.59 -13.83
CA MET A 272 -19.57 31.03 -14.95
C MET A 272 -21.07 31.34 -14.77
N ILE A 273 -21.65 31.01 -13.62
CA ILE A 273 -23.07 31.23 -13.33
C ILE A 273 -23.42 32.72 -13.44
N ARG A 274 -22.61 33.61 -12.86
CA ARG A 274 -22.82 35.05 -12.96
C ARG A 274 -22.83 35.51 -14.41
N ASN A 275 -21.85 35.11 -15.20
CA ASN A 275 -21.77 35.48 -16.61
C ASN A 275 -23.01 35.00 -17.39
N ASP A 276 -23.52 33.80 -17.09
CA ASP A 276 -24.74 33.26 -17.71
C ASP A 276 -25.98 34.06 -17.32
N VAL A 277 -26.20 34.26 -16.02
CA VAL A 277 -27.36 34.98 -15.48
C VAL A 277 -27.34 36.43 -15.99
N GLU A 278 -26.20 37.12 -15.91
CA GLU A 278 -26.08 38.49 -16.42
C GLU A 278 -26.25 38.57 -17.95
N SER A 279 -25.89 37.53 -18.70
CA SER A 279 -26.13 37.48 -20.14
C SER A 279 -27.63 37.41 -20.44
N VAL A 280 -28.39 36.65 -19.65
CA VAL A 280 -29.85 36.55 -19.79
C VAL A 280 -30.54 37.84 -19.35
N VAL A 281 -30.12 38.42 -18.21
CA VAL A 281 -30.65 39.69 -17.70
C VAL A 281 -30.36 40.85 -18.66
N ARG A 282 -29.14 40.91 -19.23
CA ARG A 282 -28.79 41.91 -20.27
C ARG A 282 -29.62 41.79 -21.54
N ARG A 283 -30.21 40.63 -21.82
CA ARG A 283 -31.17 40.43 -22.92
C ARG A 283 -32.60 40.90 -22.57
N GLY A 284 -32.82 41.41 -21.36
CA GLY A 284 -34.05 42.07 -20.94
C GLY A 284 -35.01 41.22 -20.13
N LEU A 285 -34.56 40.09 -19.56
CA LEU A 285 -35.33 39.24 -18.66
C LEU A 285 -35.13 39.66 -17.19
N ASP A 286 -36.24 39.75 -16.45
CA ASP A 286 -36.23 40.05 -15.02
C ASP A 286 -35.94 38.80 -14.17
N TYR A 287 -35.40 38.98 -12.96
CA TYR A 287 -35.01 37.85 -12.11
C TYR A 287 -36.18 36.93 -11.77
N GLY A 288 -37.37 37.49 -11.51
CA GLY A 288 -38.58 36.73 -11.22
C GLY A 288 -39.14 35.92 -12.40
N ALA A 289 -38.68 36.20 -13.63
CA ALA A 289 -39.11 35.51 -14.85
C ALA A 289 -38.16 34.35 -15.26
N LEU A 290 -37.05 34.15 -14.54
CA LEU A 290 -36.09 33.10 -14.84
C LEU A 290 -36.64 31.71 -14.45
N ALA A 291 -37.17 30.98 -15.43
CA ALA A 291 -37.63 29.61 -15.24
C ALA A 291 -36.48 28.59 -15.34
N GLY A 292 -36.51 27.55 -14.51
CA GLY A 292 -35.57 26.42 -14.56
C GLY A 292 -34.20 26.65 -13.91
N VAL A 293 -34.02 27.77 -13.21
CA VAL A 293 -32.78 28.11 -12.49
C VAL A 293 -32.47 27.08 -11.40
N ASP A 294 -33.48 26.61 -10.66
CA ASP A 294 -33.29 25.60 -9.61
C ASP A 294 -32.71 24.30 -10.17
N GLY A 295 -33.22 23.85 -11.32
CA GLY A 295 -32.70 22.66 -12.01
C GLY A 295 -31.28 22.86 -12.55
N TYR A 296 -30.92 24.08 -12.95
CA TYR A 296 -29.55 24.42 -13.34
C TYR A 296 -28.59 24.36 -12.15
N PHE A 297 -28.97 24.95 -11.01
CA PHE A 297 -28.18 24.94 -9.79
C PHE A 297 -28.02 23.53 -9.21
N GLU A 298 -29.07 22.70 -9.27
CA GLU A 298 -29.00 21.31 -8.82
C GLU A 298 -28.02 20.46 -9.65
N ARG A 299 -27.92 20.66 -10.97
CA ARG A 299 -26.92 19.97 -11.81
C ARG A 299 -25.48 20.37 -11.44
N ILE A 300 -25.26 21.65 -11.16
CA ILE A 300 -23.95 22.14 -10.70
C ILE A 300 -23.63 21.57 -9.32
N ARG A 301 -24.59 21.59 -8.38
CA ARG A 301 -24.47 20.99 -7.05
C ARG A 301 -24.15 19.50 -7.10
N ALA A 302 -24.80 18.76 -8.01
CA ALA A 302 -24.52 17.33 -8.22
C ALA A 302 -23.07 17.09 -8.72
N SER A 303 -22.49 18.06 -9.44
CA SER A 303 -21.14 17.98 -9.98
C SER A 303 -20.06 18.49 -9.01
N MET A 304 -20.42 19.29 -8.00
CA MET A 304 -19.55 19.80 -6.94
C MET A 304 -20.02 19.32 -5.55
N PRO A 305 -19.52 18.18 -5.06
CA PRO A 305 -19.99 17.60 -3.81
C PRO A 305 -19.81 18.50 -2.58
N THR A 306 -18.78 19.37 -2.57
CA THR A 306 -18.48 20.29 -1.45
C THR A 306 -19.47 21.46 -1.35
N LEU A 307 -20.30 21.65 -2.36
CA LEU A 307 -21.25 22.77 -2.42
C LEU A 307 -22.62 22.32 -1.91
N GLN A 308 -23.10 23.03 -0.88
CA GLN A 308 -24.36 22.76 -0.18
C GLN A 308 -25.55 23.31 -0.97
N SER A 309 -25.49 24.58 -1.34
CA SER A 309 -26.53 25.30 -2.06
C SER A 309 -25.95 26.39 -2.95
N ILE A 310 -26.66 26.71 -4.03
CA ILE A 310 -26.48 27.90 -4.85
C ILE A 310 -27.87 28.53 -5.02
N GLU A 311 -28.00 29.82 -4.72
CA GLU A 311 -29.28 30.53 -4.75
C GLU A 311 -29.11 31.98 -5.26
N LEU A 312 -30.20 32.54 -5.79
CA LEU A 312 -30.31 33.96 -6.13
C LEU A 312 -31.09 34.70 -5.03
N ALA A 313 -30.36 35.24 -4.05
CA ALA A 313 -30.96 35.91 -2.90
C ALA A 313 -31.08 37.43 -3.13
N ALA A 314 -31.99 38.06 -2.38
CA ALA A 314 -31.97 39.52 -2.27
C ALA A 314 -30.73 39.97 -1.45
N PRO A 315 -30.18 41.18 -1.70
CA PRO A 315 -28.99 41.67 -1.02
C PRO A 315 -29.13 41.61 0.51
N GLY A 316 -28.16 41.00 1.17
CA GLY A 316 -28.12 40.90 2.63
C GLY A 316 -29.00 39.81 3.26
N VAL A 317 -29.86 39.13 2.51
CA VAL A 317 -30.67 38.00 3.02
C VAL A 317 -29.77 36.79 3.24
N THR A 318 -29.62 36.36 4.49
CA THR A 318 -28.98 35.08 4.81
C THR A 318 -29.90 33.94 4.34
N PRO A 319 -29.40 33.01 3.51
CA PRO A 319 -30.19 31.86 3.10
C PRO A 319 -30.59 31.04 4.35
N PRO A 320 -31.69 30.27 4.30
CA PRO A 320 -32.05 29.39 5.39
C PRO A 320 -30.92 28.37 5.60
N SER A 321 -30.19 28.48 6.72
CA SER A 321 -29.30 27.42 7.18
C SER A 321 -30.18 26.20 7.43
N HIS A 322 -29.90 25.08 6.75
CA HIS A 322 -30.57 23.83 7.07
C HIS A 322 -30.14 23.41 8.49
N ASP A 323 -30.99 23.73 9.47
CA ASP A 323 -30.87 23.29 10.86
C ASP A 323 -31.05 21.77 10.92
N ALA A 324 -29.97 21.04 10.68
CA ALA A 324 -29.80 19.66 11.10
C ALA A 324 -28.31 19.35 11.14
N ARG A 325 -27.64 19.79 12.22
CA ARG A 325 -26.36 19.19 12.62
C ARG A 325 -26.60 17.71 12.86
N HIS A 326 -26.33 16.87 11.88
CA HIS A 326 -26.05 15.48 12.16
C HIS A 326 -24.67 15.47 12.78
N SER A 327 -24.60 15.47 14.11
CA SER A 327 -23.42 15.02 14.81
C SER A 327 -23.19 13.56 14.43
N VAL A 328 -22.53 13.34 13.30
CA VAL A 328 -22.04 12.02 12.93
C VAL A 328 -21.09 11.67 14.06
N GLY A 329 -21.50 10.69 14.87
CA GLY A 329 -20.70 10.17 15.99
C GLY A 329 -19.36 9.69 15.48
N GLY A 330 -18.39 10.60 15.47
CA GLY A 330 -17.07 10.45 14.90
C GLY A 330 -16.02 10.95 15.89
N VAL A 331 -14.81 10.42 15.72
CA VAL A 331 -13.67 10.58 16.64
C VAL A 331 -13.47 12.07 17.02
N PRO A 332 -13.37 12.45 18.32
CA PRO A 332 -13.43 13.84 18.80
C PRO A 332 -12.32 14.81 18.32
N PHE A 333 -11.44 14.37 17.42
CA PHE A 333 -10.29 15.13 16.92
C PHE A 333 -10.58 15.85 15.58
N LEU A 334 -11.70 15.54 14.93
CA LEU A 334 -12.14 16.16 13.68
C LEU A 334 -13.21 17.20 14.02
N SER A 335 -12.84 18.47 13.98
CA SER A 335 -13.68 19.62 14.33
C SER A 335 -14.91 19.73 13.41
N ASP A 336 -16.04 20.25 13.93
CA ASP A 336 -17.10 20.84 13.09
C ASP A 336 -16.45 21.96 12.26
N MET A 337 -16.38 21.77 10.95
CA MET A 337 -15.89 22.80 10.04
C MET A 337 -17.02 23.79 9.77
N PRO A 338 -16.78 25.12 9.83
CA PRO A 338 -17.83 26.08 9.58
C PRO A 338 -18.23 26.06 8.11
N ASP A 339 -19.53 26.22 7.84
CA ASP A 339 -20.01 26.51 6.49
C ASP A 339 -19.46 27.85 6.03
N VAL A 340 -19.02 27.90 4.76
CA VAL A 340 -18.52 29.14 4.15
C VAL A 340 -19.53 29.64 3.15
N THR A 341 -20.14 30.79 3.45
CA THR A 341 -21.08 31.47 2.56
C THR A 341 -20.35 32.51 1.71
N LEU A 342 -20.35 32.31 0.41
CA LEU A 342 -19.78 33.22 -0.57
C LEU A 342 -20.91 33.97 -1.30
N ARG A 343 -20.71 35.28 -1.52
CA ARG A 343 -21.70 36.17 -2.13
C ARG A 343 -21.10 36.96 -3.27
N TRP A 344 -21.84 37.03 -4.39
CA TRP A 344 -21.47 37.88 -5.52
C TRP A 344 -22.66 38.74 -5.95
N PRO A 345 -22.51 40.07 -5.98
CA PRO A 345 -23.55 40.94 -6.50
C PRO A 345 -23.73 40.73 -8.00
N LEU A 346 -24.98 40.77 -8.46
CA LEU A 346 -25.37 40.70 -9.87
C LEU A 346 -25.83 42.07 -10.38
N ALA A 347 -25.85 42.24 -11.70
CA ALA A 347 -26.39 43.44 -12.33
C ALA A 347 -27.89 43.64 -12.02
N GLN A 348 -28.36 44.88 -11.98
CA GLN A 348 -29.80 45.15 -11.87
C GLN A 348 -30.54 44.67 -13.11
N ASP A 349 -31.73 44.13 -12.93
CA ASP A 349 -32.62 43.80 -14.04
C ASP A 349 -33.35 45.03 -14.59
N ARG A 350 -34.24 44.81 -15.57
CA ARG A 350 -34.99 45.90 -16.21
C ARG A 350 -36.00 46.51 -15.24
N GLY A 351 -36.52 45.73 -14.30
CA GLY A 351 -37.34 46.17 -13.17
C GLY A 351 -36.59 46.94 -12.09
N GLY A 352 -35.25 47.03 -12.17
CA GLY A 352 -34.40 47.68 -11.16
C GLY A 352 -34.14 46.80 -9.93
N GLU A 353 -34.52 45.52 -9.98
CA GLU A 353 -34.26 44.55 -8.91
C GLU A 353 -32.79 44.13 -8.93
N ALA A 354 -32.14 44.18 -7.77
CA ALA A 354 -30.78 43.67 -7.59
C ALA A 354 -30.85 42.32 -6.84
N ARG A 355 -30.08 41.35 -7.30
CA ARG A 355 -29.90 40.04 -6.65
C ARG A 355 -28.43 39.76 -6.38
N GLU A 356 -28.17 38.90 -5.42
CA GLU A 356 -26.86 38.32 -5.14
C GLU A 356 -26.88 36.83 -5.47
N LEU A 357 -25.83 36.34 -6.13
CA LEU A 357 -25.55 34.92 -6.20
C LEU A 357 -24.93 34.50 -4.86
N VAL A 358 -25.58 33.60 -4.14
CA VAL A 358 -25.12 33.07 -2.86
C VAL A 358 -24.80 31.61 -3.03
N ALA A 359 -23.58 31.20 -2.68
CA ALA A 359 -23.19 29.80 -2.63
C ALA A 359 -22.69 29.44 -1.23
N VAL A 360 -23.14 28.30 -0.70
CA VAL A 360 -22.70 27.79 0.60
C VAL A 360 -21.83 26.56 0.38
N VAL A 361 -20.61 26.59 0.92
CA VAL A 361 -19.72 25.43 0.99
C VAL A 361 -20.04 24.67 2.27
N ASP A 362 -20.35 23.38 2.13
CA ASP A 362 -20.74 22.47 3.21
C ASP A 362 -19.52 22.05 4.04
N GLY A 363 -19.43 22.55 5.28
CA GLY A 363 -18.34 22.26 6.20
C GLY A 363 -18.27 20.77 6.56
N ASP A 364 -19.41 20.10 6.73
CA ASP A 364 -19.48 18.68 7.08
C ASP A 364 -18.99 17.79 5.93
N ARG A 365 -19.28 18.15 4.68
CA ARG A 365 -18.74 17.43 3.52
C ARG A 365 -17.25 17.67 3.31
N VAL A 366 -16.76 18.87 3.59
CA VAL A 366 -15.32 19.14 3.61
C VAL A 366 -14.65 18.33 4.73
N ALA A 367 -15.26 18.25 5.92
CA ALA A 367 -14.79 17.42 7.02
C ALA A 367 -14.78 15.92 6.65
N ALA A 368 -15.81 15.44 5.93
CA ALA A 368 -15.86 14.08 5.41
C ALA A 368 -14.68 13.77 4.47
N GLN A 369 -14.33 14.68 3.56
CA GLN A 369 -13.15 14.54 2.68
C GLN A 369 -11.84 14.56 3.49
N LEU A 370 -11.76 15.40 4.54
CA LEU A 370 -10.60 15.45 5.43
C LEU A 370 -10.45 14.18 6.29
N THR A 371 -11.50 13.38 6.49
CA THR A 371 -11.35 12.09 7.19
C THR A 371 -10.44 11.12 6.43
N GLU A 372 -10.52 11.08 5.09
CA GLU A 372 -9.61 10.27 4.29
C GLU A 372 -8.17 10.73 4.46
N PHE A 373 -7.95 12.04 4.51
CA PHE A 373 -6.65 12.62 4.76
C PHE A 373 -6.11 12.30 6.17
N GLY A 374 -6.97 12.39 7.19
CA GLY A 374 -6.63 12.00 8.56
C GLY A 374 -6.23 10.52 8.66
N LEU A 375 -6.90 9.64 7.90
CA LEU A 375 -6.53 8.23 7.80
C LEU A 375 -5.16 8.04 7.13
N ASP A 376 -4.83 8.81 6.08
CA ASP A 376 -3.50 8.77 5.47
C ASP A 376 -2.41 9.22 6.45
N MET A 377 -2.63 10.32 7.19
CA MET A 377 -1.72 10.76 8.25
C MET A 377 -1.51 9.69 9.31
N ALA A 378 -2.58 9.01 9.75
CA ALA A 378 -2.48 7.90 10.68
C ALA A 378 -1.65 6.73 10.11
N THR A 379 -1.80 6.40 8.83
CA THR A 379 -0.99 5.35 8.20
C THR A 379 0.48 5.73 8.07
N ILE A 380 0.77 7.00 7.74
CA ILE A 380 2.14 7.53 7.68
C ILE A 380 2.78 7.50 9.06
N LEU A 381 2.04 7.85 10.11
CA LEU A 381 2.50 7.75 11.49
C LEU A 381 2.88 6.30 11.85
N VAL A 382 1.98 5.34 11.63
CA VAL A 382 2.25 3.93 11.98
C VAL A 382 3.43 3.37 11.19
N THR A 383 3.51 3.66 9.89
CA THR A 383 4.62 3.18 9.05
C THR A 383 5.95 3.84 9.40
N SER A 384 5.94 5.12 9.73
CA SER A 384 7.11 5.84 10.23
C SER A 384 7.58 5.24 11.56
N LEU A 385 6.69 4.84 12.46
CA LEU A 385 7.04 4.14 13.70
C LEU A 385 7.67 2.76 13.44
N LEU A 386 7.13 1.99 12.49
CA LEU A 386 7.72 0.69 12.11
C LEU A 386 9.11 0.86 11.50
N PHE A 387 9.27 1.81 10.58
CA PHE A 387 10.55 2.17 9.98
C PHE A 387 11.56 2.61 11.04
N MET A 388 11.12 3.51 11.94
CA MET A 388 11.90 4.02 13.04
C MET A 388 12.37 2.92 14.00
N PHE A 389 11.49 1.97 14.31
CA PHE A 389 11.81 0.83 15.15
C PHE A 389 12.91 -0.06 14.54
N GLU A 390 12.86 -0.30 13.22
CA GLU A 390 13.91 -1.06 12.52
C GLU A 390 15.25 -0.30 12.50
N MET A 391 15.21 1.02 12.28
CA MET A 391 16.39 1.87 12.34
C MET A 391 17.04 1.91 13.73
N ASP A 392 16.27 2.15 14.80
CA ASP A 392 16.81 2.18 16.18
C ASP A 392 17.54 0.87 16.54
N ARG A 393 16.98 -0.27 16.12
CA ARG A 393 17.57 -1.60 16.35
C ARG A 393 18.93 -1.77 15.67
N VAL A 394 19.05 -1.37 14.41
CA VAL A 394 20.28 -1.51 13.62
C VAL A 394 21.37 -0.59 14.12
N LEU A 395 21.02 0.68 14.37
CA LEU A 395 21.98 1.68 14.79
C LEU A 395 22.34 1.45 16.28
N GLY A 396 21.40 1.00 17.11
CA GLY A 396 21.60 0.63 18.51
C GLY A 396 22.44 -0.63 18.72
N GLY A 397 22.32 -1.66 17.88
CA GLY A 397 23.14 -2.88 17.95
C GLY A 397 24.64 -2.62 17.81
N ARG A 398 25.01 -1.71 16.90
CA ARG A 398 26.42 -1.32 16.65
C ARG A 398 27.09 -0.59 17.82
N THR A 399 26.32 0.18 18.60
CA THR A 399 26.87 0.89 19.77
C THR A 399 27.35 -0.06 20.87
N ARG A 400 26.74 -1.25 20.99
CA ARG A 400 27.18 -2.31 21.91
C ARG A 400 28.44 -3.02 21.40
N MET A 401 28.55 -3.22 20.09
CA MET A 401 29.69 -3.85 19.42
C MET A 401 30.99 -3.04 19.57
N ALA A 402 30.93 -1.72 19.38
CA ALA A 402 32.09 -0.82 19.55
C ALA A 402 32.56 -0.68 21.01
N ARG A 403 31.66 -0.90 21.99
CA ARG A 403 31.96 -0.79 23.42
C ARG A 403 32.59 -2.06 24.00
N ARG A 404 32.29 -3.24 23.44
CA ARG A 404 32.87 -4.52 23.86
C ARG A 404 34.22 -4.82 23.21
N SER A 405 34.39 -4.48 21.94
CA SER A 405 35.68 -4.61 21.24
C SER A 405 36.81 -3.76 21.84
N GLY A 406 36.50 -2.71 22.60
CA GLY A 406 37.46 -1.92 23.37
C GLY A 406 37.75 -2.45 24.79
N VAL A 407 36.97 -3.40 25.30
CA VAL A 407 37.12 -3.97 26.66
C VAL A 407 37.70 -5.41 26.62
N GLU A 408 37.50 -6.15 25.53
CA GLU A 408 37.89 -7.56 25.40
C GLU A 408 39.11 -7.77 24.49
N ARG A 409 40.21 -7.04 24.72
CA ARG A 409 41.54 -7.41 24.16
C ARG A 409 42.34 -8.36 25.05
N SER A 410 41.74 -8.86 26.13
CA SER A 410 42.40 -9.78 27.06
C SER A 410 41.50 -11.00 27.32
N GLU A 411 41.77 -12.08 26.58
CA GLU A 411 41.71 -13.50 26.96
C GLU A 411 41.25 -14.40 25.78
N PRO A 412 42.12 -15.29 25.27
CA PRO A 412 41.76 -16.25 24.25
C PRO A 412 41.10 -17.49 24.88
N GLY A 413 39.88 -17.84 24.47
CA GLY A 413 39.35 -19.20 24.68
C GLY A 413 37.88 -19.37 25.07
N LYS A 414 37.13 -18.32 25.44
CA LYS A 414 35.69 -18.44 25.70
C LYS A 414 34.87 -18.00 24.49
N THR A 415 34.12 -18.94 23.90
CA THR A 415 33.15 -18.67 22.83
C THR A 415 32.15 -17.61 23.28
N ILE A 416 32.14 -16.49 22.56
CA ILE A 416 31.48 -15.23 22.90
C ILE A 416 29.96 -15.37 22.74
N PRO A 417 29.15 -15.27 23.82
CA PRO A 417 27.67 -15.31 23.75
C PRO A 417 27.04 -14.09 23.05
N GLY A 418 27.84 -13.07 22.69
CA GLY A 418 27.39 -11.80 22.11
C GLY A 418 27.32 -11.73 20.58
N ALA A 419 28.10 -12.54 19.85
CA ALA A 419 28.12 -12.50 18.38
C ALA A 419 26.78 -12.92 17.75
N SER A 420 26.06 -13.81 18.44
CA SER A 420 24.72 -14.30 18.08
C SER A 420 23.66 -13.19 18.00
N GLY A 421 23.67 -12.25 18.96
CA GLY A 421 22.75 -11.11 19.01
C GLY A 421 22.98 -10.10 17.89
N ASP A 422 24.23 -9.93 17.46
CA ASP A 422 24.62 -8.98 16.40
C ASP A 422 24.22 -9.49 15.01
N PHE A 423 24.33 -10.81 14.77
CA PHE A 423 23.82 -11.45 13.55
C PHE A 423 22.29 -11.40 13.47
N ALA A 424 21.58 -11.60 14.59
CA ALA A 424 20.12 -11.55 14.63
C ALA A 424 19.56 -10.19 14.16
N GLY A 425 20.10 -9.09 14.68
CA GLY A 425 19.72 -7.74 14.26
C GLY A 425 20.08 -7.45 12.81
N SER A 426 21.24 -7.93 12.36
CA SER A 426 21.72 -7.71 10.99
C SER A 426 20.87 -8.44 9.95
N ILE A 427 20.53 -9.71 10.21
CA ILE A 427 19.68 -10.53 9.32
C ILE A 427 18.26 -9.96 9.26
N ARG A 428 17.70 -9.56 10.40
CA ARG A 428 16.38 -8.91 10.47
C ARG A 428 16.31 -7.71 9.55
N PHE A 429 17.27 -6.79 9.66
CA PHE A 429 17.23 -5.57 8.87
C PHE A 429 17.53 -5.79 7.39
N SER A 430 18.39 -6.76 7.07
CA SER A 430 18.57 -7.20 5.69
C SER A 430 17.25 -7.69 5.08
N ALA A 431 16.46 -8.47 5.82
CA ALA A 431 15.13 -8.88 5.36
C ALA A 431 14.15 -7.72 5.25
N PHE A 432 14.20 -6.78 6.20
CA PHE A 432 13.44 -5.53 6.10
C PHE A 432 13.71 -4.80 4.79
N LEU A 433 14.98 -4.53 4.44
CA LEU A 433 15.32 -3.84 3.19
C LEU A 433 14.88 -4.59 1.94
N MET A 434 15.08 -5.91 1.89
CA MET A 434 14.65 -6.72 0.75
C MET A 434 13.14 -6.60 0.51
N TYR A 435 12.34 -6.75 1.57
CA TYR A 435 10.88 -6.77 1.46
C TYR A 435 10.27 -5.37 1.41
N PHE A 436 10.93 -4.36 1.97
CA PHE A 436 10.55 -2.95 1.79
C PHE A 436 10.60 -2.55 0.32
N GLY A 437 11.69 -2.92 -0.38
CA GLY A 437 11.80 -2.72 -1.83
C GLY A 437 10.80 -3.57 -2.60
N ALA A 438 10.78 -4.89 -2.37
CA ALA A 438 9.96 -5.82 -3.14
C ALA A 438 8.45 -5.52 -3.10
N PHE A 439 7.94 -5.07 -1.95
CA PHE A 439 6.53 -4.76 -1.76
C PHE A 439 6.17 -3.31 -2.00
N LEU A 440 7.13 -2.45 -2.36
CA LEU A 440 6.85 -1.05 -2.66
C LEU A 440 5.75 -0.89 -3.74
N PRO A 441 5.80 -1.57 -4.91
CA PRO A 441 4.78 -1.38 -5.94
C PRO A 441 3.50 -2.21 -5.75
N VAL A 442 3.42 -3.05 -4.71
CA VAL A 442 2.47 -4.19 -4.65
C VAL A 442 1.00 -3.80 -4.82
N SER A 443 0.61 -2.62 -4.37
CA SER A 443 -0.77 -2.16 -4.36
C SER A 443 -1.34 -1.79 -5.74
N PHE A 444 -0.50 -1.64 -6.76
CA PHE A 444 -0.93 -1.21 -8.08
C PHE A 444 -0.32 -2.01 -9.23
N VAL A 445 0.51 -3.04 -8.99
CA VAL A 445 1.06 -3.89 -10.07
C VAL A 445 -0.03 -4.46 -10.99
N PRO A 446 -1.13 -5.05 -10.49
CA PRO A 446 -2.19 -5.58 -11.36
C PRO A 446 -2.87 -4.48 -12.18
N LEU A 447 -3.10 -3.32 -11.57
CA LEU A 447 -3.73 -2.15 -12.20
C LEU A 447 -2.85 -1.52 -13.27
N LEU A 448 -1.54 -1.50 -13.06
CA LEU A 448 -0.62 -0.99 -14.06
C LEU A 448 -0.56 -1.91 -15.28
N MET A 449 -0.61 -3.23 -15.06
CA MET A 449 -0.58 -4.20 -16.16
C MET A 449 -1.80 -4.07 -17.08
N THR A 450 -2.98 -3.79 -16.53
CA THR A 450 -4.19 -3.55 -17.36
C THR A 450 -4.08 -2.28 -18.20
N SER A 451 -3.18 -1.35 -17.84
CA SER A 451 -2.97 -0.10 -18.59
C SER A 451 -2.06 -0.21 -19.82
N PHE A 452 -1.22 -1.25 -19.92
CA PHE A 452 -0.23 -1.36 -21.01
C PHE A 452 -0.85 -1.74 -22.37
N GLY A 453 -2.02 -2.40 -22.37
CA GLY A 453 -2.67 -2.89 -23.57
C GLY A 453 -1.91 -4.04 -24.25
N GLY A 454 -2.62 -4.80 -25.09
CA GLY A 454 -2.05 -5.94 -25.83
C GLY A 454 -2.00 -7.25 -25.05
N ALA A 455 -2.00 -8.37 -25.80
CA ALA A 455 -1.90 -9.73 -25.28
C ALA A 455 -0.54 -10.35 -25.70
N PRO A 456 0.58 -9.97 -25.05
CA PRO A 456 1.90 -10.51 -25.38
C PRO A 456 2.01 -12.01 -25.12
N VAL A 457 1.13 -12.57 -24.29
CA VAL A 457 1.02 -14.01 -24.03
C VAL A 457 -0.27 -14.49 -24.71
N PRO A 458 -0.20 -15.11 -25.91
CA PRO A 458 -1.39 -15.52 -26.65
C PRO A 458 -2.28 -16.52 -25.91
N LEU A 459 -1.75 -17.16 -24.86
CA LEU A 459 -2.44 -18.16 -24.04
C LEU A 459 -3.35 -17.56 -22.94
N LEU A 460 -3.21 -16.26 -22.63
CA LEU A 460 -3.94 -15.62 -21.54
C LEU A 460 -5.09 -14.76 -22.08
N SER A 461 -6.26 -14.85 -21.44
CA SER A 461 -7.38 -13.95 -21.74
C SER A 461 -7.04 -12.50 -21.35
N PRO A 462 -7.74 -11.49 -21.93
CA PRO A 462 -7.57 -10.10 -21.51
C PRO A 462 -7.76 -9.88 -20.01
N SER A 463 -8.70 -10.61 -19.38
CA SER A 463 -8.91 -10.58 -17.94
C SER A 463 -7.74 -11.17 -17.12
N GLN A 464 -7.05 -12.18 -17.66
CA GLN A 464 -5.89 -12.84 -17.01
C GLN A 464 -4.59 -12.05 -17.16
N MET A 465 -4.52 -11.08 -18.08
CA MET A 465 -3.33 -10.27 -18.27
C MET A 465 -2.91 -9.52 -16.99
N ALA A 466 -3.88 -9.04 -16.19
CA ALA A 466 -3.63 -8.39 -14.90
C ALA A 466 -2.87 -9.28 -13.91
N ALA A 467 -3.06 -10.60 -13.99
CA ALA A 467 -2.49 -11.58 -13.07
C ALA A 467 -1.03 -11.96 -13.43
N ALA A 468 -0.65 -11.80 -14.70
CA ALA A 468 0.62 -12.30 -15.23
C ALA A 468 1.87 -11.84 -14.44
N PRO A 469 2.02 -10.56 -14.04
CA PRO A 469 3.23 -10.12 -13.37
C PRO A 469 3.41 -10.73 -11.97
N LEU A 470 2.34 -10.86 -11.19
CA LEU A 470 2.38 -11.49 -9.87
C LEU A 470 2.61 -13.00 -9.98
N THR A 471 1.99 -13.65 -10.97
CA THR A 471 2.23 -15.07 -11.24
C THR A 471 3.68 -15.32 -11.63
N ALA A 472 4.25 -14.50 -12.52
CA ALA A 472 5.66 -14.59 -12.91
C ALA A 472 6.60 -14.37 -11.72
N GLU A 473 6.33 -13.36 -10.89
CA GLU A 473 7.08 -13.09 -9.66
C GLU A 473 7.13 -14.32 -8.73
N MET A 474 5.99 -14.99 -8.52
CA MET A 474 5.92 -16.18 -7.68
C MET A 474 6.60 -17.40 -8.33
N LEU A 475 6.40 -17.65 -9.63
CA LEU A 475 7.01 -18.78 -10.35
C LEU A 475 8.53 -18.65 -10.44
N CYS A 476 9.04 -17.48 -10.82
CA CYS A 476 10.47 -17.19 -10.82
C CYS A 476 11.04 -17.27 -9.40
N GLY A 477 10.27 -16.86 -8.38
CA GLY A 477 10.59 -17.10 -6.98
C GLY A 477 10.77 -18.58 -6.65
N VAL A 478 9.84 -19.47 -7.07
CA VAL A 478 9.97 -20.93 -6.89
C VAL A 478 11.25 -21.45 -7.55
N ALA A 479 11.48 -21.09 -8.81
CA ALA A 479 12.66 -21.52 -9.56
C ALA A 479 13.95 -21.05 -8.86
N ALA A 480 13.99 -19.80 -8.41
CA ALA A 480 15.08 -19.24 -7.64
C ALA A 480 15.27 -19.93 -6.29
N ALA A 481 14.21 -20.30 -5.58
CA ALA A 481 14.31 -21.03 -4.31
C ALA A 481 14.99 -22.40 -4.49
N LEU A 482 14.60 -23.13 -5.54
CA LEU A 482 15.17 -24.43 -5.90
C LEU A 482 16.65 -24.32 -6.32
N ALA A 483 17.01 -23.26 -7.06
CA ALA A 483 18.38 -22.98 -7.46
C ALA A 483 19.23 -22.51 -6.28
N ALA A 484 18.73 -21.56 -5.48
CA ALA A 484 19.41 -20.93 -4.36
C ALA A 484 19.89 -21.95 -3.33
N GLY A 485 19.14 -23.02 -3.07
CA GLY A 485 19.60 -24.07 -2.16
C GLY A 485 20.89 -24.76 -2.63
N ARG A 486 21.05 -24.99 -3.94
CA ARG A 486 22.29 -25.56 -4.53
C ARG A 486 23.40 -24.53 -4.59
N LEU A 487 23.07 -23.31 -5.01
CA LEU A 487 24.03 -22.20 -5.11
C LEU A 487 24.60 -21.82 -3.75
N THR A 488 23.80 -21.90 -2.68
CA THR A 488 24.25 -21.61 -1.33
C THR A 488 25.23 -22.67 -0.81
N GLY A 489 25.09 -23.92 -1.27
CA GLY A 489 26.07 -24.98 -1.01
C GLY A 489 27.39 -24.76 -1.74
N ARG A 490 27.38 -24.23 -2.97
CA ARG A 490 28.57 -24.00 -3.80
C ARG A 490 29.30 -22.69 -3.49
N PHE A 491 28.58 -21.58 -3.45
CA PHE A 491 29.13 -20.22 -3.35
C PHE A 491 28.98 -19.61 -1.96
N GLY A 492 28.25 -20.27 -1.05
CA GLY A 492 27.94 -19.76 0.27
C GLY A 492 26.76 -18.79 0.29
N TRP A 493 26.21 -18.56 1.48
CA TRP A 493 24.99 -17.77 1.67
C TRP A 493 25.17 -16.30 1.27
N ARG A 494 26.35 -15.72 1.52
CA ARG A 494 26.58 -14.29 1.29
C ARG A 494 26.56 -13.96 -0.20
N ALA A 495 27.21 -14.76 -1.04
CA ALA A 495 27.21 -14.56 -2.48
C ALA A 495 25.78 -14.67 -3.05
N VAL A 496 25.02 -15.67 -2.62
CA VAL A 496 23.62 -15.84 -3.05
C VAL A 496 22.73 -14.70 -2.56
N SER A 497 22.94 -14.21 -1.34
CA SER A 497 22.21 -13.06 -0.80
C SER A 497 22.51 -11.78 -1.58
N LEU A 498 23.77 -11.51 -1.90
CA LEU A 498 24.16 -10.35 -2.71
C LEU A 498 23.59 -10.44 -4.13
N ALA A 499 23.69 -11.61 -4.77
CA ALA A 499 23.07 -11.84 -6.08
C ALA A 499 21.54 -11.65 -6.02
N GLY A 500 20.90 -12.08 -4.94
CA GLY A 500 19.47 -11.86 -4.71
C GLY A 500 19.09 -10.38 -4.63
N PHE A 501 19.84 -9.57 -3.88
CA PHE A 501 19.61 -8.12 -3.83
C PHE A 501 19.86 -7.43 -5.18
N ALA A 502 20.92 -7.82 -5.89
CA ALA A 502 21.23 -7.28 -7.21
C ALA A 502 20.12 -7.63 -8.23
N ALA A 503 19.64 -8.88 -8.22
CA ALA A 503 18.52 -9.30 -9.08
C ALA A 503 17.21 -8.58 -8.72
N ALA A 504 16.92 -8.39 -7.43
CA ALA A 504 15.76 -7.62 -6.99
C ALA A 504 15.83 -6.15 -7.46
N ALA A 505 16.98 -5.50 -7.30
CA ALA A 505 17.21 -4.14 -7.78
C ALA A 505 17.06 -4.04 -9.31
N ALA A 506 17.68 -4.96 -10.06
CA ALA A 506 17.60 -5.00 -11.51
C ALA A 506 16.16 -5.23 -11.99
N GLY A 507 15.41 -6.13 -11.35
CA GLY A 507 14.00 -6.36 -11.65
C GLY A 507 13.14 -5.11 -11.44
N MET A 508 13.37 -4.36 -10.36
CA MET A 508 12.65 -3.09 -10.13
C MET A 508 13.05 -1.99 -11.12
N ALA A 509 14.34 -1.87 -11.47
CA ALA A 509 14.80 -0.92 -12.47
C ALA A 509 14.21 -1.22 -13.86
N LEU A 510 14.20 -2.50 -14.27
CA LEU A 510 13.56 -2.93 -15.51
C LEU A 510 12.05 -2.70 -15.50
N ALA A 511 11.39 -2.87 -14.35
CA ALA A 511 9.97 -2.59 -14.22
C ALA A 511 9.66 -1.09 -14.38
N ALA A 512 10.55 -0.20 -13.92
CA ALA A 512 10.44 1.24 -14.18
C ALA A 512 10.55 1.54 -15.68
N VAL A 513 11.53 0.95 -16.36
CA VAL A 513 11.69 1.09 -17.83
C VAL A 513 10.47 0.56 -18.58
N ALA A 514 9.96 -0.63 -18.20
CA ALA A 514 8.78 -1.21 -18.80
C ALA A 514 7.52 -0.35 -18.59
N ALA A 515 7.39 0.28 -17.42
CA ALA A 515 6.29 1.18 -17.12
C ALA A 515 6.33 2.47 -17.96
N VAL A 516 7.52 2.97 -18.31
CA VAL A 516 7.69 4.10 -19.23
C VAL A 516 7.38 3.70 -20.67
N ALA A 517 7.90 2.54 -21.10
CA ALA A 517 7.71 2.03 -22.46
C ALA A 517 6.30 1.46 -22.72
N ALA A 518 5.49 1.27 -21.66
CA ALA A 518 4.24 0.53 -21.69
C ALA A 518 4.38 -0.87 -22.32
N ASP A 519 5.50 -1.56 -22.04
CA ASP A 519 5.78 -2.89 -22.56
C ASP A 519 5.32 -3.98 -21.57
N PRO A 520 4.24 -4.72 -21.88
CA PRO A 520 3.69 -5.72 -20.96
C PRO A 520 4.59 -6.95 -20.78
N LEU A 521 5.37 -7.36 -21.79
CA LEU A 521 6.23 -8.53 -21.70
C LEU A 521 7.47 -8.22 -20.85
N LEU A 522 8.11 -7.08 -21.12
CA LEU A 522 9.25 -6.61 -20.32
C LEU A 522 8.84 -6.44 -18.86
N PHE A 523 7.63 -5.93 -18.60
CA PHE A 523 7.14 -5.78 -17.24
C PHE A 523 6.97 -7.12 -16.51
N VAL A 524 6.39 -8.14 -17.16
CA VAL A 524 6.24 -9.48 -16.58
C VAL A 524 7.60 -10.11 -16.27
N VAL A 525 8.57 -10.00 -17.20
CA VAL A 525 9.94 -10.50 -17.00
C VAL A 525 10.63 -9.77 -15.85
N ALA A 526 10.49 -8.45 -15.78
CA ALA A 526 11.05 -7.61 -14.73
C ALA A 526 10.51 -7.99 -13.34
N ARG A 527 9.20 -8.21 -13.22
CA ARG A 527 8.57 -8.70 -11.98
C ARG A 527 9.01 -10.12 -11.62
N GLY A 528 9.15 -11.00 -12.59
CA GLY A 528 9.76 -12.33 -12.42
C GLY A 528 11.17 -12.26 -11.83
N LEU A 529 12.03 -11.42 -12.38
CA LEU A 529 13.40 -11.21 -11.89
C LEU A 529 13.43 -10.64 -10.46
N SER A 530 12.55 -9.69 -10.15
CA SER A 530 12.39 -9.16 -8.79
C SER A 530 12.03 -10.27 -7.80
N GLY A 531 11.04 -11.11 -8.13
CA GLY A 531 10.61 -12.23 -7.29
C GLY A 531 11.70 -13.29 -7.09
N ALA A 532 12.43 -13.60 -8.15
CA ALA A 532 13.60 -14.47 -8.08
C ALA A 532 14.67 -13.94 -7.11
N GLY A 533 14.98 -12.65 -7.18
CA GLY A 533 15.96 -11.99 -6.32
C GLY A 533 15.56 -12.01 -4.84
N SER A 534 14.32 -11.62 -4.54
CA SER A 534 13.79 -11.63 -3.16
C SER A 534 13.77 -13.03 -2.55
N MET A 535 13.40 -14.05 -3.34
CA MET A 535 13.37 -15.43 -2.85
C MET A 535 14.77 -16.01 -2.66
N ALA A 536 15.72 -15.72 -3.57
CA ALA A 536 17.11 -16.12 -3.39
C ALA A 536 17.71 -15.52 -2.11
N GLY A 537 17.41 -14.24 -1.81
CA GLY A 537 17.78 -13.58 -0.56
C GLY A 537 17.17 -14.25 0.68
N LEU A 538 15.89 -14.61 0.63
CA LEU A 538 15.22 -15.32 1.74
C LEU A 538 15.85 -16.70 2.00
N ILE A 539 16.13 -17.48 0.95
CA ILE A 539 16.77 -18.80 1.07
C ILE A 539 18.19 -18.66 1.62
N ALA A 540 18.95 -17.67 1.16
CA ALA A 540 20.28 -17.38 1.69
C ALA A 540 20.25 -17.02 3.19
N ALA A 541 19.28 -16.22 3.62
CA ALA A 541 19.09 -15.87 5.03
C ALA A 541 18.73 -17.10 5.88
N ASN A 542 17.81 -17.95 5.40
CA ASN A 542 17.46 -19.20 6.09
C ASN A 542 18.66 -20.18 6.15
N ALA A 543 19.50 -20.24 5.11
CA ALA A 543 20.71 -21.05 5.12
C ALA A 543 21.73 -20.54 6.16
N LEU A 544 21.84 -19.22 6.34
CA LEU A 544 22.65 -18.62 7.40
C LEU A 544 22.11 -18.99 8.79
N ILE A 545 20.80 -18.87 9.02
CA ILE A 545 20.16 -19.28 10.29
C ILE A 545 20.41 -20.77 10.57
N GLY A 546 20.33 -21.61 9.54
CA GLY A 546 20.65 -23.04 9.63
C GLY A 546 22.06 -23.29 10.17
N ARG A 547 23.06 -22.52 9.71
CA ARG A 547 24.45 -22.61 10.20
C ARG A 547 24.61 -22.12 11.65
N LEU A 548 23.73 -21.23 12.11
CA LEU A 548 23.76 -20.68 13.47
C LEU A 548 23.02 -21.53 14.51
N ARG A 549 22.35 -22.63 14.10
CA ARG A 549 21.53 -23.50 14.97
C ARG A 549 22.26 -24.10 16.19
N GLY A 550 23.58 -24.23 16.14
CA GLY A 550 24.38 -24.72 17.27
C GLY A 550 25.00 -23.63 18.15
N VAL A 551 24.98 -22.37 17.71
CA VAL A 551 25.67 -21.23 18.35
C VAL A 551 24.66 -20.22 18.90
N SER A 552 23.42 -20.29 18.46
CA SER A 552 22.37 -19.31 18.76
C SER A 552 21.01 -19.98 18.78
N ASP A 553 20.07 -19.39 19.51
CA ASP A 553 18.67 -19.83 19.45
C ASP A 553 18.10 -19.55 18.05
N ALA A 554 18.07 -20.59 17.22
CA ALA A 554 17.59 -20.51 15.85
C ALA A 554 16.12 -20.12 15.77
N SER A 555 15.33 -20.41 16.80
CA SER A 555 13.93 -20.00 16.85
C SER A 555 13.80 -18.48 16.97
N ALA A 556 14.66 -17.85 17.77
CA ALA A 556 14.74 -16.41 17.92
C ALA A 556 15.25 -15.73 16.64
N LEU A 557 16.23 -16.32 15.95
CA LEU A 557 16.72 -15.83 14.65
C LEU A 557 15.64 -15.89 13.56
N GLN A 558 14.89 -16.99 13.50
CA GLN A 558 13.78 -17.16 12.56
C GLN A 558 12.65 -16.16 12.82
N SER A 559 12.29 -15.96 14.09
CA SER A 559 11.32 -14.95 14.50
C SER A 559 11.79 -13.53 14.15
N GLY A 560 13.07 -13.25 14.35
CA GLY A 560 13.71 -11.99 13.97
C GLY A 560 13.63 -11.71 12.47
N LEU A 561 13.93 -12.72 11.64
CA LEU A 561 13.82 -12.65 10.18
C LEU A 561 12.39 -12.30 9.73
N PHE A 562 11.38 -13.05 10.21
CA PHE A 562 9.99 -12.80 9.85
C PHE A 562 9.49 -11.44 10.29
N ALA A 563 9.86 -11.01 11.49
CA ALA A 563 9.42 -9.70 11.97
C ALA A 563 10.11 -8.54 11.23
N GLY A 564 11.33 -8.70 10.70
CA GLY A 564 11.92 -7.74 9.76
C GLY A 564 11.23 -7.76 8.38
N MET A 565 10.93 -8.96 7.87
CA MET A 565 10.17 -9.15 6.61
C MET A 565 8.81 -8.44 6.66
N TYR A 566 7.99 -8.69 7.69
CA TYR A 566 6.66 -8.07 7.79
C TYR A 566 6.71 -6.55 8.03
N ALA A 567 7.69 -6.05 8.79
CA ALA A 567 7.93 -4.61 8.88
C ALA A 567 8.25 -4.02 7.49
N GLY A 568 9.08 -4.71 6.70
CA GLY A 568 9.40 -4.31 5.33
C GLY A 568 8.17 -4.32 4.42
N VAL A 569 7.37 -5.39 4.44
CA VAL A 569 6.12 -5.51 3.67
C VAL A 569 5.17 -4.34 3.97
N ASN A 570 4.95 -4.03 5.26
CA ASN A 570 4.00 -2.98 5.66
C ASN A 570 4.50 -1.59 5.27
N CYS A 571 5.77 -1.29 5.57
CA CYS A 571 6.36 -0.03 5.14
C CYS A 571 6.31 0.08 3.62
N GLY A 572 6.62 -0.99 2.88
CA GLY A 572 6.70 -0.99 1.42
C GLY A 572 5.34 -0.73 0.79
N ALA A 573 4.35 -1.55 1.13
CA ALA A 573 3.01 -1.46 0.55
C ALA A 573 2.34 -0.11 0.80
N VAL A 574 2.47 0.46 2.01
CA VAL A 574 1.89 1.77 2.33
C VAL A 574 2.67 2.90 1.67
N SER A 575 4.01 2.91 1.80
CA SER A 575 4.83 3.98 1.22
C SER A 575 4.67 4.02 -0.29
N GLY A 576 4.67 2.87 -0.95
CA GLY A 576 4.52 2.81 -2.40
C GLY A 576 3.09 3.08 -2.87
N ALA A 577 2.05 2.75 -2.08
CA ALA A 577 0.70 3.20 -2.37
C ALA A 577 0.62 4.74 -2.37
N LEU A 578 1.11 5.40 -1.31
CA LEU A 578 1.11 6.86 -1.19
C LEU A 578 2.03 7.55 -2.22
N LEU A 579 3.20 6.98 -2.51
CA LEU A 579 4.09 7.51 -3.54
C LEU A 579 3.49 7.32 -4.94
N SER A 580 2.75 6.23 -5.19
CA SER A 580 2.13 5.99 -6.49
C SER A 580 1.00 6.96 -6.80
N THR A 581 0.23 7.37 -5.79
CA THR A 581 -0.81 8.38 -5.98
C THR A 581 -0.15 9.70 -6.33
N THR A 582 0.85 10.13 -5.57
CA THR A 582 1.48 11.44 -5.74
C THR A 582 2.38 11.55 -6.98
N TYR A 583 3.35 10.63 -7.10
CA TYR A 583 4.45 10.73 -8.05
C TYR A 583 4.34 9.72 -9.21
N GLY A 584 3.26 8.94 -9.25
CA GLY A 584 3.01 7.93 -10.26
C GLY A 584 3.79 6.61 -10.04
N PRO A 585 3.50 5.57 -10.84
CA PRO A 585 4.06 4.23 -10.66
C PRO A 585 5.56 4.11 -10.99
N VAL A 586 6.05 4.88 -11.97
CA VAL A 586 7.45 4.80 -12.44
C VAL A 586 8.44 5.17 -11.33
N THR A 587 8.16 6.26 -10.61
CA THR A 587 8.99 6.74 -9.50
C THR A 587 9.04 5.73 -8.36
N VAL A 588 7.93 5.02 -8.12
CA VAL A 588 7.86 3.93 -7.14
C VAL A 588 8.75 2.76 -7.55
N PHE A 589 8.76 2.33 -8.81
CA PHE A 589 9.70 1.27 -9.25
C PHE A 589 11.16 1.72 -9.17
N ALA A 590 11.47 2.96 -9.54
CA ALA A 590 12.81 3.52 -9.42
C ALA A 590 13.28 3.57 -7.96
N GLY A 591 12.44 4.08 -7.04
CA GLY A 591 12.72 4.05 -5.60
C GLY A 591 12.81 2.62 -5.05
N GLY A 592 11.98 1.72 -5.57
CA GLY A 592 12.00 0.29 -5.29
C GLY A 592 13.26 -0.42 -5.74
N ALA A 593 14.03 0.13 -6.68
CA ALA A 593 15.35 -0.37 -7.06
C ALA A 593 16.46 0.11 -6.12
N VAL A 594 16.36 1.34 -5.60
CA VAL A 594 17.34 1.92 -4.67
C VAL A 594 17.36 1.16 -3.34
N ILE A 595 16.21 0.72 -2.84
CA ILE A 595 16.11 0.04 -1.54
C ILE A 595 16.88 -1.31 -1.51
N PRO A 596 16.70 -2.24 -2.47
CA PRO A 596 17.52 -3.45 -2.56
C PRO A 596 19.00 -3.15 -2.82
N VAL A 597 19.36 -2.07 -3.52
CA VAL A 597 20.77 -1.62 -3.62
C VAL A 597 21.31 -1.23 -2.24
N ALA A 598 20.56 -0.50 -1.43
CA ALA A 598 20.94 -0.23 -0.04
C ALA A 598 21.08 -1.54 0.77
N GLY A 599 20.20 -2.51 0.54
CA GLY A 599 20.29 -3.86 1.11
C GLY A 599 21.52 -4.65 0.66
N LEU A 600 21.90 -4.52 -0.60
CA LEU A 600 23.13 -5.08 -1.19
C LEU A 600 24.35 -4.51 -0.47
N LEU A 601 24.46 -3.18 -0.38
CA LEU A 601 25.57 -2.48 0.26
C LEU A 601 25.62 -2.80 1.76
N TYR A 602 24.46 -2.81 2.42
CA TYR A 602 24.34 -3.22 3.82
C TYR A 602 24.86 -4.64 4.02
N THR A 603 24.42 -5.59 3.20
CA THR A 603 24.87 -6.98 3.30
C THR A 603 26.35 -7.13 2.97
N ALA A 604 26.87 -6.36 2.01
CA ALA A 604 28.26 -6.40 1.58
C ALA A 604 29.24 -5.85 2.62
N PHE A 605 28.90 -4.75 3.29
CA PHE A 605 29.82 -4.01 4.16
C PHE A 605 29.48 -4.09 5.65
N VAL A 606 28.23 -4.34 6.01
CA VAL A 606 27.76 -4.26 7.41
C VAL A 606 27.62 -5.64 8.05
N VAL A 607 26.97 -6.57 7.36
CA VAL A 607 26.68 -7.88 7.95
C VAL A 607 28.01 -8.61 8.23
N PRO A 608 28.30 -8.99 9.48
CA PRO A 608 29.60 -9.59 9.83
C PRO A 608 29.89 -10.87 9.04
N ARG A 609 31.17 -11.13 8.78
CA ARG A 609 31.61 -12.41 8.20
C ARG A 609 31.69 -13.44 9.31
N LEU A 610 31.14 -14.63 9.07
CA LEU A 610 31.35 -15.78 9.96
C LEU A 610 32.84 -16.15 9.97
N PRO A 611 33.51 -16.23 11.13
CA PRO A 611 34.86 -16.78 11.21
C PRO A 611 34.82 -18.30 10.93
N GLY A 612 35.67 -18.78 10.01
CA GLY A 612 36.17 -20.17 9.94
C GLY A 612 35.16 -21.31 9.68
N THR A 613 35.26 -21.91 8.50
CA THR A 613 34.92 -23.31 8.11
C THR A 613 34.07 -24.16 9.07
N VAL A 614 32.75 -24.03 8.99
CA VAL A 614 31.87 -25.17 9.25
C VAL A 614 31.80 -25.99 7.95
N PRO A 615 32.06 -27.31 7.97
CA PRO A 615 32.10 -28.12 6.76
C PRO A 615 30.81 -27.95 5.94
N PRO A 616 30.88 -27.95 4.59
CA PRO A 616 29.73 -27.80 3.70
C PRO A 616 28.66 -28.91 3.83
N GLY A 617 28.81 -29.85 4.77
CA GLY A 617 27.87 -30.94 5.06
C GLY A 617 26.88 -30.68 6.21
N ALA A 618 27.04 -29.62 7.02
CA ALA A 618 26.12 -29.37 8.13
C ALA A 618 24.85 -28.63 7.65
N HIS A 619 23.98 -29.39 6.97
CA HIS A 619 22.58 -29.07 6.67
C HIS A 619 22.34 -27.89 5.72
N CYS A 620 22.92 -27.97 4.52
CA CYS A 620 22.24 -27.47 3.34
C CYS A 620 21.18 -28.51 2.93
N ALA A 621 19.89 -28.18 2.98
CA ALA A 621 18.87 -28.91 2.24
C ALA A 621 18.29 -28.00 1.16
N PRO A 622 18.94 -27.90 -0.03
CA PRO A 622 18.17 -27.75 -1.26
C PRO A 622 17.13 -28.88 -1.32
N ALA A 623 15.94 -28.58 -1.85
CA ALA A 623 15.04 -29.60 -2.37
C ALA A 623 15.79 -30.36 -3.48
N ALA A 624 16.49 -31.43 -3.10
CA ALA A 624 17.09 -32.35 -4.06
C ALA A 624 15.95 -33.12 -4.72
N ALA A 625 16.02 -33.21 -6.05
CA ALA A 625 15.20 -34.09 -6.86
C ALA A 625 15.20 -35.51 -6.26
N PRO A 626 14.10 -36.26 -6.38
CA PRO A 626 14.02 -37.59 -5.81
C PRO A 626 15.03 -38.51 -6.50
N THR A 627 16.04 -38.97 -5.77
CA THR A 627 16.78 -40.18 -6.16
C THR A 627 15.98 -41.40 -5.72
N PRO A 628 15.69 -42.36 -6.62
CA PRO A 628 15.09 -43.63 -6.24
C PRO A 628 16.14 -44.55 -5.59
N CYS A 629 15.63 -45.54 -4.86
CA CYS A 629 16.33 -46.60 -4.11
C CYS A 629 16.59 -46.27 -2.61
N GLY A 630 16.05 -47.00 -1.64
CA GLY A 630 15.39 -48.31 -1.71
C GLY A 630 14.68 -48.73 -0.42
N MET A 631 14.17 -49.95 -0.52
CA MET A 631 13.46 -50.80 0.45
C MET A 631 12.02 -50.42 0.80
N ALA A 632 11.13 -51.27 0.25
CA ALA A 632 9.69 -51.26 0.40
C ALA A 632 9.28 -51.48 1.86
N HIS A 633 8.81 -50.41 2.50
CA HIS A 633 7.83 -50.48 3.57
C HIS A 633 6.45 -50.18 2.97
N PRO A 634 5.36 -50.72 3.54
CA PRO A 634 4.06 -50.82 2.86
C PRO A 634 3.57 -49.45 2.36
N ARG A 635 3.27 -49.40 1.05
CA ARG A 635 2.86 -48.23 0.26
C ARG A 635 1.66 -47.45 0.86
N HIS A 636 0.89 -48.05 1.76
CA HIS A 636 -0.36 -47.51 2.30
C HIS A 636 -0.23 -46.42 3.38
N ARG A 637 0.98 -45.96 3.77
CA ARG A 637 1.17 -45.00 4.87
C ARG A 637 1.73 -43.61 4.51
N ARG A 638 1.98 -43.29 3.23
CA ARG A 638 2.63 -42.01 2.81
C ARG A 638 1.74 -40.98 2.08
N ILE A 639 0.43 -41.00 2.33
CA ILE A 639 -0.56 -40.16 1.62
C ILE A 639 -0.92 -38.85 2.36
N LYS A 640 -0.63 -38.73 3.65
CA LYS A 640 -1.03 -37.58 4.47
C LYS A 640 -0.26 -36.31 4.11
N VAL A 641 1.03 -36.42 3.81
CA VAL A 641 1.84 -35.29 3.34
C VAL A 641 1.30 -34.71 2.02
N PRO A 642 1.13 -35.48 0.93
CA PRO A 642 0.58 -34.93 -0.31
C PRO A 642 -0.86 -34.42 -0.13
N LEU A 643 -1.69 -35.07 0.70
CA LEU A 643 -3.04 -34.61 1.02
C LEU A 643 -3.03 -33.25 1.74
N PHE A 644 -2.17 -33.07 2.73
CA PHE A 644 -1.99 -31.80 3.43
C PHE A 644 -1.54 -30.69 2.49
N LEU A 645 -0.63 -31.01 1.57
CA LEU A 645 -0.14 -30.06 0.58
C LEU A 645 -1.24 -29.63 -0.40
N ALA A 646 -2.00 -30.59 -0.92
CA ALA A 646 -3.06 -30.34 -1.89
C ALA A 646 -4.31 -29.68 -1.30
N LEU A 647 -4.72 -30.05 -0.09
CA LEU A 647 -6.01 -29.63 0.48
C LEU A 647 -5.91 -28.49 1.51
N ILE A 648 -4.73 -28.24 2.07
CA ILE A 648 -4.52 -27.16 3.06
C ILE A 648 -3.50 -26.15 2.53
N SER A 649 -2.28 -26.61 2.23
CA SER A 649 -1.17 -25.72 1.90
C SER A 649 -1.40 -24.92 0.61
N LEU A 650 -1.88 -25.57 -0.45
CA LEU A 650 -2.13 -24.92 -1.74
C LEU A 650 -3.36 -24.00 -1.70
N PRO A 651 -4.54 -24.44 -1.20
CA PRO A 651 -5.74 -23.60 -1.18
C PRO A 651 -5.61 -22.37 -0.27
N THR A 652 -4.99 -22.50 0.91
CA THR A 652 -4.76 -21.33 1.78
C THR A 652 -3.77 -20.34 1.16
N ALA A 653 -2.83 -20.82 0.34
CA ALA A 653 -1.90 -19.94 -0.36
C ALA A 653 -2.53 -19.26 -1.59
N VAL A 654 -3.49 -19.91 -2.26
CA VAL A 654 -4.35 -19.29 -3.27
C VAL A 654 -5.16 -18.16 -2.62
N ALA A 655 -5.84 -18.45 -1.51
CA ALA A 655 -6.64 -17.48 -0.77
C ALA A 655 -5.84 -16.26 -0.29
N ALA A 656 -4.57 -16.44 0.10
CA ALA A 656 -3.68 -15.35 0.48
C ALA A 656 -3.45 -14.32 -0.64
N MET A 657 -3.72 -14.67 -1.91
CA MET A 657 -3.60 -13.76 -3.04
C MET A 657 -4.79 -12.79 -3.19
N PHE A 658 -5.80 -12.89 -2.33
CA PHE A 658 -6.87 -11.90 -2.25
C PHE A 658 -6.31 -10.48 -2.04
N LEU A 659 -5.39 -10.31 -1.08
CA LEU A 659 -4.82 -9.00 -0.75
C LEU A 659 -3.90 -8.42 -1.85
N PRO A 660 -2.90 -9.14 -2.39
CA PRO A 660 -1.99 -8.58 -3.40
C PRO A 660 -2.57 -8.47 -4.82
N PHE A 661 -3.61 -9.23 -5.15
CA PHE A 661 -4.15 -9.26 -6.52
C PHE A 661 -5.59 -8.75 -6.60
N TYR A 662 -6.53 -9.40 -5.92
CA TYR A 662 -7.95 -9.12 -6.08
C TYR A 662 -8.35 -7.76 -5.48
N LEU A 663 -7.89 -7.47 -4.26
CA LEU A 663 -8.25 -6.26 -3.54
C LEU A 663 -7.87 -4.96 -4.29
N PRO A 664 -6.67 -4.81 -4.88
CA PRO A 664 -6.34 -3.68 -5.74
C PRO A 664 -7.34 -3.44 -6.87
N LEU A 665 -7.75 -4.52 -7.56
CA LEU A 665 -8.70 -4.43 -8.66
C LEU A 665 -10.08 -3.99 -8.15
N PHE A 666 -10.56 -4.63 -7.08
CA PHE A 666 -11.83 -4.28 -6.44
C PHE A 666 -11.89 -2.83 -5.94
N ILE A 667 -10.84 -2.34 -5.28
CA ILE A 667 -10.77 -0.95 -4.80
C ILE A 667 -10.75 0.04 -5.97
N ALA A 668 -10.06 -0.30 -7.07
CA ALA A 668 -10.04 0.54 -8.26
C ALA A 668 -11.39 0.57 -8.98
N ASP A 669 -12.13 -0.55 -8.98
CA ASP A 669 -13.50 -0.62 -9.53
C ASP A 669 -14.47 0.25 -8.72
N LEU A 670 -14.23 0.43 -7.41
CA LEU A 670 -14.96 1.40 -6.58
C LEU A 670 -14.52 2.86 -6.81
N GLY A 671 -13.57 3.12 -7.71
CA GLY A 671 -13.02 4.45 -7.99
C GLY A 671 -12.09 5.01 -6.90
N LEU A 672 -11.75 4.22 -5.87
CA LEU A 672 -10.93 4.64 -4.74
C LEU A 672 -9.43 4.60 -5.07
N SER A 673 -8.63 5.35 -4.30
CA SER A 673 -7.18 5.46 -4.50
C SER A 673 -6.41 4.22 -4.04
N SER A 674 -5.17 4.05 -4.54
CA SER A 674 -4.27 2.98 -4.09
C SER A 674 -3.87 3.12 -2.61
N ALA A 675 -4.01 4.30 -2.00
CA ALA A 675 -3.79 4.51 -0.57
C ALA A 675 -4.69 3.61 0.28
N THR A 676 -5.93 3.38 -0.13
CA THR A 676 -6.87 2.45 0.52
C THR A 676 -6.36 1.01 0.52
N VAL A 677 -5.71 0.58 -0.56
CA VAL A 677 -5.02 -0.73 -0.61
C VAL A 677 -3.86 -0.76 0.39
N GLY A 678 -3.08 0.33 0.49
CA GLY A 678 -2.03 0.50 1.50
C GLY A 678 -2.56 0.35 2.93
N ARG A 679 -3.71 0.97 3.25
CA ARG A 679 -4.39 0.83 4.55
C ARG A 679 -4.76 -0.63 4.86
N ALA A 680 -5.24 -1.38 3.87
CA ALA A 680 -5.53 -2.80 4.02
C ALA A 680 -4.28 -3.64 4.31
N TYR A 681 -3.17 -3.36 3.61
CA TYR A 681 -1.87 -3.98 3.92
C TYR A 681 -1.40 -3.68 5.34
N LEU A 682 -1.54 -2.44 5.79
CA LEU A 682 -1.18 -2.03 7.13
C LEU A 682 -2.02 -2.78 8.17
N LEU A 683 -3.34 -2.88 7.96
CA LEU A 683 -4.24 -3.62 8.83
C LEU A 683 -3.83 -5.09 8.95
N HIS A 684 -3.65 -5.78 7.81
CA HIS A 684 -3.16 -7.16 7.79
C HIS A 684 -1.83 -7.29 8.54
N GLY A 685 -0.89 -6.40 8.25
CA GLY A 685 0.44 -6.37 8.83
C GLY A 685 0.43 -6.23 10.35
N LEU A 686 -0.38 -5.30 10.87
CA LEU A 686 -0.57 -5.08 12.29
C LEU A 686 -1.18 -6.30 12.98
N CYS A 687 -2.17 -6.95 12.36
CA CYS A 687 -2.73 -8.20 12.88
C CYS A 687 -1.65 -9.28 13.02
N VAL A 688 -0.83 -9.49 11.98
CA VAL A 688 0.22 -10.52 12.01
C VAL A 688 1.28 -10.21 13.09
N VAL A 689 1.72 -8.96 13.19
CA VAL A 689 2.81 -8.56 14.10
C VAL A 689 2.34 -8.48 15.56
N LEU A 690 1.17 -7.88 15.83
CA LEU A 690 0.67 -7.65 17.18
C LEU A 690 -0.07 -8.87 17.74
N ALA A 691 -0.98 -9.47 16.95
CA ALA A 691 -1.82 -10.57 17.44
C ALA A 691 -1.10 -11.93 17.39
N GLY A 692 -0.13 -12.11 16.48
CA GLY A 692 0.56 -13.38 16.27
C GLY A 692 1.12 -14.04 17.54
N PRO A 693 1.93 -13.35 18.38
CA PRO A 693 2.48 -13.94 19.60
C PRO A 693 1.43 -14.34 20.64
N LEU A 694 0.36 -13.55 20.76
CA LEU A 694 -0.73 -13.80 21.70
C LEU A 694 -1.60 -14.99 21.23
N LEU A 695 -2.08 -14.91 19.99
CA LEU A 695 -2.98 -15.90 19.40
C LEU A 695 -2.30 -17.25 19.22
N THR A 696 -1.01 -17.29 18.86
CA THR A 696 -0.25 -18.55 18.78
C THR A 696 -0.15 -19.24 20.14
N ARG A 697 0.06 -18.49 21.22
CA ARG A 697 0.12 -19.05 22.59
C ARG A 697 -1.25 -19.54 23.07
N MET A 698 -2.32 -18.80 22.77
CA MET A 698 -3.68 -19.22 23.08
C MET A 698 -4.05 -20.48 22.33
N ALA A 699 -3.85 -20.49 21.00
CA ALA A 699 -4.15 -21.63 20.15
C ALA A 699 -3.38 -22.90 20.55
N ALA A 700 -2.10 -22.76 20.93
CA ALA A 700 -1.28 -23.88 21.41
C ALA A 700 -1.76 -24.49 22.74
N ARG A 701 -2.49 -23.73 23.57
CA ARG A 701 -3.05 -24.22 24.83
C ARG A 701 -4.43 -24.87 24.65
N SER A 702 -5.21 -24.37 23.69
CA SER A 702 -6.62 -24.73 23.54
C SER A 702 -6.87 -25.90 22.58
N LEU A 703 -6.03 -26.08 21.55
CA LEU A 703 -6.28 -27.05 20.48
C LEU A 703 -5.00 -27.80 20.07
N PRO A 704 -5.12 -29.05 19.59
CA PRO A 704 -3.99 -29.75 18.98
C PRO A 704 -3.60 -29.08 17.65
N ILE A 705 -2.33 -29.24 17.23
CA ILE A 705 -1.74 -28.59 16.04
C ILE A 705 -2.59 -28.74 14.76
N PRO A 706 -3.16 -29.94 14.43
CA PRO A 706 -4.05 -30.07 13.28
C PRO A 706 -5.34 -29.25 13.42
N GLY A 707 -5.89 -29.14 14.63
CA GLY A 707 -7.08 -28.34 14.91
C GLY A 707 -6.83 -26.84 14.74
N VAL A 708 -5.67 -26.36 15.20
CA VAL A 708 -5.25 -24.96 14.98
C VAL A 708 -5.09 -24.66 13.48
N THR A 709 -4.50 -25.60 12.74
CA THR A 709 -4.36 -25.46 11.28
C THR A 709 -5.72 -25.37 10.59
N LEU A 710 -6.64 -26.28 10.92
CA LEU A 710 -8.00 -26.30 10.38
C LEU A 710 -8.77 -25.03 10.73
N LEU A 711 -8.65 -24.55 11.98
CA LEU A 711 -9.28 -23.31 12.42
C LEU A 711 -8.81 -22.11 11.60
N SER A 712 -7.49 -21.95 11.41
CA SER A 712 -6.94 -20.85 10.60
C SER A 712 -7.46 -20.88 9.16
N ALA A 713 -7.51 -22.06 8.55
CA ALA A 713 -7.98 -22.18 7.19
C ALA A 713 -9.50 -21.99 7.07
N ALA A 714 -10.27 -22.42 8.08
CA ALA A 714 -11.71 -22.16 8.16
C ALA A 714 -12.01 -20.66 8.31
N MET A 715 -11.20 -19.92 9.08
CA MET A 715 -11.30 -18.47 9.16
C MET A 715 -11.07 -17.80 7.81
N ILE A 716 -10.05 -18.24 7.05
CA ILE A 716 -9.78 -17.72 5.70
C ILE A 716 -10.94 -18.04 4.74
N ALA A 717 -11.46 -19.27 4.78
CA ALA A 717 -12.59 -19.69 3.96
C ALA A 717 -13.85 -18.87 4.27
N GLY A 718 -14.17 -18.69 5.55
CA GLY A 718 -15.30 -17.89 6.00
C GLY A 718 -15.15 -16.41 5.63
N ALA A 719 -13.94 -15.86 5.70
CA ALA A 719 -13.66 -14.49 5.30
C ALA A 719 -13.94 -14.26 3.81
N LEU A 720 -13.42 -15.13 2.93
CA LEU A 720 -13.67 -15.03 1.49
C LEU A 720 -15.14 -15.29 1.12
N ALA A 721 -15.80 -16.23 1.82
CA ALA A 721 -17.22 -16.50 1.62
C ALA A 721 -18.08 -15.28 2.02
N LEU A 722 -17.78 -14.64 3.16
CA LEU A 722 -18.46 -13.43 3.61
C LEU A 722 -18.35 -12.30 2.59
N PHE A 723 -17.14 -12.08 2.05
CA PHE A 723 -16.93 -11.10 0.99
C PHE A 723 -17.73 -11.44 -0.28
N GLY A 724 -17.75 -12.71 -0.67
CA GLY A 724 -18.49 -13.13 -1.86
C GLY A 724 -20.01 -13.03 -1.73
N LEU A 725 -20.56 -13.09 -0.52
CA LEU A 725 -21.99 -12.90 -0.26
C LEU A 725 -22.39 -11.42 -0.32
N GLN A 726 -21.54 -10.52 0.18
CA GLN A 726 -21.81 -9.10 0.20
C GLN A 726 -20.53 -8.32 -0.08
N ALA A 727 -20.32 -7.94 -1.33
CA ALA A 727 -19.16 -7.16 -1.74
C ALA A 727 -19.32 -5.70 -1.33
N SER A 728 -18.45 -5.25 -0.45
CA SER A 728 -18.39 -3.87 -0.02
C SER A 728 -16.97 -3.55 0.44
N LEU A 729 -16.66 -2.26 0.57
CA LEU A 729 -15.39 -1.85 1.16
C LEU A 729 -15.22 -2.41 2.58
N TRP A 730 -16.28 -2.38 3.39
CA TRP A 730 -16.27 -2.89 4.76
C TRP A 730 -15.99 -4.39 4.83
N THR A 731 -16.67 -5.20 4.01
CA THR A 731 -16.45 -6.65 3.96
C THR A 731 -15.07 -7.00 3.39
N ALA A 732 -14.51 -6.18 2.49
CA ALA A 732 -13.14 -6.32 2.04
C ALA A 732 -12.14 -6.14 3.19
N PHE A 733 -12.27 -5.05 3.97
CA PHE A 733 -11.40 -4.80 5.13
C PHE A 733 -11.59 -5.86 6.23
N ALA A 734 -12.84 -6.30 6.48
CA ALA A 734 -13.11 -7.40 7.40
C ALA A 734 -12.44 -8.71 6.95
N THR A 735 -12.44 -8.98 5.64
CA THR A 735 -11.77 -10.15 5.05
C THR A 735 -10.26 -10.07 5.25
N VAL A 736 -9.66 -8.92 4.96
CA VAL A 736 -8.23 -8.69 5.17
C VAL A 736 -7.85 -8.83 6.65
N PHE A 737 -8.67 -8.29 7.55
CA PHE A 737 -8.49 -8.43 9.00
C PHE A 737 -8.53 -9.90 9.44
N LEU A 738 -9.55 -10.65 9.01
CA LEU A 738 -9.71 -12.07 9.35
C LEU A 738 -8.59 -12.94 8.76
N ILE A 739 -8.18 -12.68 7.52
CA ILE A 739 -7.01 -13.33 6.89
C ILE A 739 -5.75 -13.01 7.69
N GLY A 740 -5.51 -11.74 8.04
CA GLY A 740 -4.35 -11.33 8.84
C GLY A 740 -4.31 -11.99 10.22
N LEU A 741 -5.46 -12.09 10.91
CA LEU A 741 -5.58 -12.84 12.17
C LEU A 741 -5.31 -14.33 11.96
N ALA A 742 -5.89 -14.94 10.93
CA ALA A 742 -5.71 -16.36 10.63
C ALA A 742 -4.25 -16.69 10.28
N GLU A 743 -3.59 -15.88 9.47
CA GLU A 743 -2.19 -16.08 9.10
C GLU A 743 -1.24 -15.91 10.28
N SER A 744 -1.56 -15.02 11.24
CA SER A 744 -0.72 -14.71 12.40
C SER A 744 -0.32 -15.95 13.22
N PHE A 745 -1.22 -16.94 13.34
CA PHE A 745 -0.95 -18.23 13.98
C PHE A 745 -0.99 -19.41 12.99
N GLY A 746 -1.73 -19.29 11.89
CA GLY A 746 -1.94 -20.34 10.90
C GLY A 746 -0.68 -20.73 10.15
N LEU A 747 0.18 -19.78 9.77
CA LEU A 747 1.45 -20.08 9.09
C LEU A 747 2.38 -20.92 9.97
N SER A 748 2.50 -20.54 11.24
CA SER A 748 3.28 -21.29 12.24
C SER A 748 2.70 -22.69 12.46
N ALA A 749 1.37 -22.78 12.59
CA ALA A 749 0.66 -24.05 12.76
C ALA A 749 0.85 -24.98 11.56
N GLN A 750 0.80 -24.46 10.33
CA GLN A 750 1.02 -25.25 9.10
C GLN A 750 2.43 -25.82 9.02
N VAL A 751 3.46 -25.03 9.34
CA VAL A 751 4.85 -25.49 9.39
C VAL A 751 4.99 -26.62 10.40
N HIS A 752 4.45 -26.46 11.61
CA HIS A 752 4.56 -27.48 12.64
C HIS A 752 3.72 -28.73 12.34
N HIS A 753 2.57 -28.57 11.68
CA HIS A 753 1.77 -29.69 11.18
C HIS A 753 2.53 -30.48 10.10
N ALA A 754 3.22 -29.78 9.17
CA ALA A 754 4.05 -30.43 8.16
C ALA A 754 5.19 -31.25 8.80
N GLU A 755 5.80 -30.75 9.88
CA GLU A 755 6.82 -31.48 10.65
C GLU A 755 6.25 -32.72 11.34
N LEU A 756 5.07 -32.61 11.96
CA LEU A 756 4.37 -33.73 12.58
C LEU A 756 4.06 -34.83 11.55
N LEU A 757 3.64 -34.44 10.34
CA LEU A 757 3.37 -35.39 9.25
C LEU A 757 4.67 -36.01 8.72
N ALA A 758 5.75 -35.24 8.63
CA ALA A 758 7.06 -35.76 8.25
C ALA A 758 7.53 -36.87 9.21
N ALA A 759 7.40 -36.64 10.53
CA ALA A 759 7.73 -37.63 11.54
C ALA A 759 6.83 -38.88 11.44
N ARG A 760 5.52 -38.69 11.26
CA ARG A 760 4.55 -39.80 11.16
C ARG A 760 4.72 -40.67 9.93
N GLU A 761 5.15 -40.09 8.80
CA GLU A 761 5.41 -40.83 7.55
C GLU A 761 6.86 -41.28 7.38
N VAL A 762 7.73 -41.01 8.39
CA VAL A 762 9.17 -41.28 8.33
C VAL A 762 9.80 -40.65 7.07
N ARG A 763 9.41 -39.40 6.78
CA ARG A 763 10.01 -38.58 5.73
C ARG A 763 11.02 -37.61 6.33
N ARG A 764 12.05 -37.24 5.56
CA ARG A 764 13.02 -36.24 5.98
C ARG A 764 12.32 -34.89 6.20
N ARG A 765 12.41 -34.33 7.42
CA ARG A 765 11.79 -33.06 7.84
C ARG A 765 12.05 -31.93 6.84
N ASP A 766 13.30 -31.73 6.48
CA ASP A 766 13.71 -30.63 5.58
C ASP A 766 13.08 -30.76 4.20
N SER A 767 12.88 -31.99 3.70
CA SER A 767 12.26 -32.25 2.41
C SER A 767 10.76 -31.92 2.43
N VAL A 768 10.05 -32.30 3.50
CA VAL A 768 8.62 -31.99 3.64
C VAL A 768 8.39 -30.48 3.81
N LEU A 769 9.24 -29.80 4.57
CA LEU A 769 9.16 -28.35 4.74
C LEU A 769 9.46 -27.60 3.44
N ALA A 770 10.47 -28.03 2.67
CA ALA A 770 10.77 -27.46 1.36
C ALA A 770 9.59 -27.66 0.38
N LEU A 771 8.98 -28.85 0.39
CA LEU A 771 7.80 -29.12 -0.41
C LEU A 771 6.62 -28.23 -0.01
N HIS A 772 6.38 -28.05 1.29
CA HIS A 772 5.36 -27.13 1.80
C HIS A 772 5.56 -25.68 1.31
N VAL A 773 6.77 -25.14 1.45
CA VAL A 773 7.07 -23.76 1.01
C VAL A 773 6.87 -23.60 -0.50
N ASN A 774 7.36 -24.57 -1.30
CA ASN A 774 7.19 -24.55 -2.75
C ASN A 774 5.72 -24.70 -3.16
N THR A 775 4.96 -25.58 -2.50
CA THR A 775 3.52 -25.72 -2.73
C THR A 775 2.76 -24.43 -2.42
N ARG A 776 3.10 -23.74 -1.32
CA ARG A 776 2.51 -22.43 -1.03
C ARG A 776 2.82 -21.42 -2.13
N LYS A 777 4.07 -21.36 -2.60
CA LYS A 777 4.46 -20.44 -3.68
C LYS A 777 3.78 -20.78 -5.02
N LEU A 778 3.58 -22.06 -5.33
CA LEU A 778 2.76 -22.49 -6.46
C LEU A 778 1.29 -22.06 -6.30
N GLY A 779 0.72 -22.18 -5.09
CA GLY A 779 -0.60 -21.64 -4.78
C GLY A 779 -0.67 -20.12 -4.98
N GLN A 780 0.36 -19.38 -4.56
CA GLN A 780 0.45 -17.93 -4.78
C GLN A 780 0.63 -17.56 -6.27
N ALA A 781 1.27 -18.41 -7.07
CA ALA A 781 1.35 -18.24 -8.52
C ALA A 781 0.00 -18.51 -9.22
N ALA A 782 -0.71 -19.55 -8.78
CA ALA A 782 -2.02 -19.92 -9.31
C ALA A 782 -3.13 -18.95 -8.87
N GLY A 783 -3.00 -18.35 -7.69
CA GLY A 783 -4.03 -17.50 -7.07
C GLY A 783 -4.52 -16.37 -7.97
N PRO A 784 -3.66 -15.48 -8.50
CA PRO A 784 -4.06 -14.39 -9.39
C PRO A 784 -4.82 -14.88 -10.62
N LEU A 785 -4.36 -15.98 -11.24
CA LEU A 785 -5.04 -16.58 -12.38
C LEU A 785 -6.42 -17.11 -12.00
N LEU A 786 -6.56 -17.80 -10.85
CA LEU A 786 -7.85 -18.32 -10.37
C LEU A 786 -8.83 -17.20 -10.04
N PHE A 787 -8.37 -16.17 -9.31
CA PHE A 787 -9.17 -14.98 -9.02
C PHE A 787 -9.63 -14.29 -10.30
N SER A 788 -8.73 -14.13 -11.27
CA SER A 788 -9.06 -13.52 -12.56
C SER A 788 -10.05 -14.35 -13.39
N THR A 789 -9.88 -15.68 -13.46
CA THR A 789 -10.78 -16.56 -14.24
C THR A 789 -12.16 -16.62 -13.64
N LEU A 790 -12.26 -16.74 -12.32
CA LEU A 790 -13.54 -16.84 -11.63
C LEU A 790 -14.25 -15.49 -11.57
N ALA A 791 -13.50 -14.39 -11.60
CA ALA A 791 -14.01 -13.04 -11.80
C ALA A 791 -14.57 -12.78 -13.20
N ALA A 792 -14.05 -13.48 -14.23
CA ALA A 792 -14.43 -13.29 -15.63
C ALA A 792 -15.57 -14.21 -16.10
N ALA A 793 -15.91 -15.25 -15.34
CA ALA A 793 -17.00 -16.19 -15.65
C ALA A 793 -18.40 -15.63 -15.35
N VAL A 794 -18.48 -14.43 -14.77
CA VAL A 794 -19.73 -13.69 -14.49
C VAL A 794 -19.78 -12.46 -15.40
N PRO A 795 -20.92 -12.11 -16.02
CA PRO A 795 -20.99 -11.14 -17.14
C PRO A 795 -20.63 -9.68 -16.84
N LEU A 796 -20.08 -9.39 -15.66
CA LEU A 796 -19.56 -8.09 -15.25
C LEU A 796 -18.25 -8.37 -14.50
N GLY A 797 -17.11 -8.04 -15.12
CA GLY A 797 -15.78 -8.41 -14.64
C GLY A 797 -15.54 -8.06 -13.17
N ALA A 798 -14.80 -8.93 -12.47
CA ALA A 798 -14.56 -8.87 -11.02
C ALA A 798 -15.80 -9.13 -10.15
N GLY A 799 -16.64 -10.09 -10.57
CA GLY A 799 -17.75 -10.57 -9.76
C GLY A 799 -17.30 -11.07 -8.37
N PRO A 800 -17.82 -10.52 -7.27
CA PRO A 800 -17.49 -10.95 -5.91
C PRO A 800 -17.88 -12.40 -5.63
N GLU A 801 -18.84 -12.93 -6.38
CA GLU A 801 -19.25 -14.33 -6.36
C GLU A 801 -18.07 -15.28 -6.62
N GLY A 802 -17.14 -14.91 -7.51
CA GLY A 802 -15.94 -15.70 -7.81
C GLY A 802 -15.00 -15.84 -6.60
N VAL A 803 -14.92 -14.80 -5.75
CA VAL A 803 -14.18 -14.85 -4.48
C VAL A 803 -14.89 -15.77 -3.49
N GLY A 804 -16.23 -15.69 -3.43
CA GLY A 804 -17.07 -16.59 -2.65
C GLY A 804 -16.87 -18.05 -3.05
N MET A 805 -16.77 -18.34 -4.35
CA MET A 805 -16.47 -19.69 -4.87
C MET A 805 -15.10 -20.20 -4.40
N ILE A 806 -14.06 -19.35 -4.41
CA ILE A 806 -12.74 -19.73 -3.86
C ILE A 806 -12.85 -20.03 -2.36
N GLY A 807 -13.61 -19.22 -1.61
CA GLY A 807 -13.92 -19.49 -0.21
C GLY A 807 -14.64 -20.83 -0.01
N GLY A 808 -15.63 -21.13 -0.84
CA GLY A 808 -16.36 -22.41 -0.84
C GLY A 808 -15.49 -23.60 -1.20
N LEU A 809 -14.62 -23.49 -2.21
CA LEU A 809 -13.66 -24.52 -2.59
C LEU A 809 -12.65 -24.79 -1.47
N LEU A 810 -12.17 -23.75 -0.78
CA LEU A 810 -11.32 -23.88 0.39
C LEU A 810 -12.07 -24.56 1.55
N ALA A 811 -13.33 -24.19 1.81
CA ALA A 811 -14.15 -24.86 2.80
C ALA A 811 -14.35 -26.36 2.48
N GLY A 812 -14.58 -26.69 1.20
CA GLY A 812 -14.68 -28.06 0.71
C GLY A 812 -13.37 -28.84 0.86
N SER A 813 -12.22 -28.23 0.54
CA SER A 813 -10.91 -28.86 0.70
C SER A 813 -10.59 -29.12 2.18
N LEU A 814 -11.00 -28.20 3.05
CA LEU A 814 -10.89 -28.34 4.50
C LEU A 814 -11.74 -29.48 5.05
N LEU A 815 -13.01 -29.54 4.65
CA LEU A 815 -13.94 -30.60 5.04
C LEU A 815 -13.40 -31.96 4.60
N LEU A 816 -12.93 -32.06 3.34
CA LEU A 816 -12.34 -33.28 2.80
C LEU A 816 -11.09 -33.68 3.58
N PHE A 817 -10.18 -32.75 3.86
CA PHE A 817 -8.98 -33.03 4.65
C PHE A 817 -9.34 -33.50 6.07
N ALA A 818 -10.30 -32.84 6.72
CA ALA A 818 -10.79 -33.24 8.04
C ALA A 818 -11.38 -34.65 8.01
N LEU A 819 -12.30 -34.96 7.08
CA LEU A 819 -12.91 -36.28 6.96
C LEU A 819 -11.86 -37.40 6.76
N LEU A 820 -10.86 -37.15 5.93
CA LEU A 820 -9.80 -38.12 5.61
C LEU A 820 -8.78 -38.32 6.75
N THR A 821 -8.68 -37.37 7.70
CA THR A 821 -7.62 -37.38 8.72
C THR A 821 -8.11 -37.44 10.18
N TRP A 822 -9.32 -36.96 10.49
CA TRP A 822 -9.84 -36.73 11.85
C TRP A 822 -9.93 -38.00 12.71
N ARG A 823 -10.36 -39.14 12.15
CA ARG A 823 -10.48 -40.41 12.89
C ARG A 823 -9.13 -41.05 13.28
N ARG A 824 -7.99 -40.49 12.86
CA ARG A 824 -6.66 -41.11 13.03
C ARG A 824 -5.58 -40.18 13.60
N THR A 825 -5.94 -38.96 14.04
CA THR A 825 -4.98 -37.94 14.48
C THR A 825 -5.05 -37.56 15.95
N VAL A 826 -6.17 -37.84 16.64
CA VAL A 826 -6.36 -37.58 18.08
C VAL A 826 -6.24 -38.91 18.84
N PRO A 827 -5.21 -39.13 19.67
CA PRO A 827 -5.18 -40.31 20.54
C PRO A 827 -6.34 -40.22 21.55
N PRO A 828 -7.01 -41.33 21.88
CA PRO A 828 -7.97 -41.33 22.99
C PRO A 828 -7.24 -40.90 24.27
N ARG A 829 -7.90 -40.11 25.11
CA ARG A 829 -7.39 -39.76 26.45
C ARG A 829 -6.92 -41.04 27.14
N PRO A 830 -5.72 -41.08 27.78
CA PRO A 830 -5.35 -42.22 28.58
C PRO A 830 -6.44 -42.42 29.63
N ALA A 831 -7.01 -43.63 29.68
CA ALA A 831 -8.00 -44.00 30.69
C ALA A 831 -7.39 -43.73 32.09
N PRO A 832 -8.18 -43.24 33.06
CA PRO A 832 -7.68 -43.08 34.41
C PRO A 832 -7.17 -44.43 34.91
N HIS A 833 -5.92 -44.46 35.39
CA HIS A 833 -5.32 -45.63 36.01
C HIS A 833 -6.30 -46.20 37.05
N ARG A 834 -6.93 -47.34 36.72
CA ARG A 834 -7.58 -48.18 37.74
C ARG A 834 -6.47 -48.69 38.63
N THR A 835 -6.39 -48.11 39.83
CA THR A 835 -5.61 -48.65 40.94
C THR A 835 -6.01 -50.10 41.16
N GLY A 836 -5.07 -51.01 40.92
CA GLY A 836 -5.25 -52.41 41.28
C GLY A 836 -5.38 -52.53 42.79
N ARG A 837 -6.58 -52.91 43.26
CA ARG A 837 -6.78 -53.39 44.63
C ARG A 837 -5.97 -54.68 44.79
N ALA A 838 -4.93 -54.61 45.62
CA ALA A 838 -4.32 -55.80 46.20
C ALA A 838 -5.38 -56.53 47.03
N ARG A 839 -5.72 -57.76 46.64
CA ARG A 839 -6.43 -58.72 47.49
C ARG A 839 -5.43 -59.22 48.52
N THR A 840 -5.64 -58.84 49.76
CA THR A 840 -5.15 -59.53 50.95
C THR A 840 -5.87 -60.87 51.06
N GLU A 841 -5.18 -61.98 50.79
CA GLU A 841 -5.52 -63.27 51.39
C GLU A 841 -4.80 -63.34 52.74
N GLY A 842 -5.59 -63.30 53.80
CA GLY A 842 -5.11 -63.49 55.17
C GLY A 842 -4.88 -64.97 55.45
N GLY A 843 -3.69 -65.29 55.92
CA GLY A 843 -3.45 -66.46 56.74
C GLY A 843 -3.72 -66.09 58.21
N ARG A 844 -4.84 -66.63 58.71
CA ARG A 844 -5.40 -66.63 60.08
C ARG A 844 -6.21 -65.41 60.50
#